data_AF-A0A845ULI5-F1
#
_entry.id   AF-A0A845ULI5-F1
#
_cell.length_a   1.000
_cell.length_b   1.000
_cell.length_c   1.000
_cell.angle_alpha   90.00
_cell.angle_beta   90.00
_cell.angle_gamma   90.00
#
_symmetry.space_group_name_H-M   'P 1'
#
loop_
_entity.id
_entity.type
_entity.pdbx_description
1 polymer ?
#
loop_
_entity_poly.entity_id
_entity_poly.type
_entity_poly.pdbx_seq_one_letter_code
_entity_poly.pdbx_strand_id
1 'polypeptide(L)'
;MAQNTVQFEDHDQQSIQYTTCYMCACRCGIKVTLENQNIRFIEGNRHHPTNQGVLCAKGSAGIMKQNSPAKLRQPLMRKPGTERGSGAFVPISWEAALDQLTNRLAHIRATDPDKLAFFTGRDQMQALTGLWAQQFGTLNWSAHGGFCSVNMAAGGNYMLPFSFWEFGNPDWDRTKYFMLWGVAEDHASNPIKIALEKLKRHGAKFVAINPARTGYQAIADEWVPIRPGTDGLLALSMIHVLLRQELFDWDFLTRYTNAPFLVIQAPGARDDGLIWRNDTGQPMIWDMRTEDFTDGMKGGTLPALLGEFTTPDGRKVKSVMSLMVEKYLAEEFSPEVASEKTGVPATTIERLALEMAQVAFQETIEVACEWTDWTGRRHDKFIGRPVSMYAMRGVSAHSNGFQSARAIHLLQVLLGTIDCPGGFCAKPPYPKPVPPPNAPAQHSAPNTSLKSSSLGFPTAPEDLVVDAEGKPKRIDKAFSWEAPLAIQGLLHMVITNATNYDPYRIDTLMLFMTNMAWNSSMNTKTIRNRLRAKDELGDYKIPFIVVSDAFHSEMVNFADLVLPDTTYLERHDTLSMLDRPISEIDAVCDSIRHPILPPNRDVRAWQEVLVDLAKRLKFPAFTHENGTPRYRDYADFIVRYERDPGIGFLAGWRGKDGTKPLRGEPNPRQWDAYVAHQSFFQYHLPENIRYYRFANQEYLEFAVEVGYLSKAEPMMMELYSEPLQRFRLAGMGLYDGPRPEDPADRERLTRYFDPLPFWYEPLEQQRVSEEDYPFFAINQRPMMMYHSWDSQNAWLRQIIAQNVLYMNRRRGQHLGIEDKSWVWVESHNGKIRVQVQLIEGCQEDTVWTWNAIGKQPGAWGLLPEAPEATHAFLMNHLISELLPEMEGERLFANADPMTGQAAWYDLRVKIYPAAPGETGVWPIFPTIQPLPEAPEPTDILRHHTHEPVNLKS
;
A
#
# COMPACT_ATOMS: atom_id res chain seq x y z
N MET A 1 29.49 -40.88 41.22
CA MET A 1 28.22 -40.16 41.03
C MET A 1 28.53 -38.68 41.08
N ALA A 2 28.86 -38.07 39.93
CA ALA A 2 29.00 -36.61 39.87
C ALA A 2 27.58 -36.03 39.89
N GLN A 3 27.31 -35.14 40.83
CA GLN A 3 26.05 -34.42 40.91
C GLN A 3 25.86 -33.66 39.59
N ASN A 4 24.81 -33.98 38.83
CA ASN A 4 24.28 -33.10 37.78
C ASN A 4 23.79 -31.83 38.49
N THR A 5 24.69 -30.89 38.75
CA THR A 5 24.33 -29.54 39.16
C THR A 5 23.49 -28.93 38.04
N VAL A 6 22.29 -28.49 38.40
CA VAL A 6 21.40 -27.76 37.51
C VAL A 6 22.19 -26.64 36.83
N GLN A 7 22.30 -26.70 35.50
CA GLN A 7 22.91 -25.63 34.72
C GLN A 7 21.84 -24.56 34.48
N PHE A 8 22.05 -23.40 35.10
CA PHE A 8 21.25 -22.19 34.83
C PHE A 8 21.81 -21.48 33.60
N GLU A 9 21.07 -20.49 33.10
CA GLU A 9 21.51 -19.66 31.98
C GLU A 9 22.85 -18.98 32.29
N ASP A 10 23.81 -19.10 31.36
CA ASP A 10 25.13 -18.47 31.46
C ASP A 10 25.08 -17.12 30.75
N HIS A 11 24.92 -16.06 31.53
CA HIS A 11 24.85 -14.68 31.01
C HIS A 11 26.16 -14.25 30.34
N ASP A 12 27.30 -14.87 30.67
CA ASP A 12 28.60 -14.55 30.05
C ASP A 12 28.69 -15.03 28.60
N GLN A 13 27.81 -15.97 28.18
CA GLN A 13 27.69 -16.45 26.79
C GLN A 13 26.67 -15.65 25.97
N GLN A 14 26.06 -14.62 26.56
CA GLN A 14 25.06 -13.80 25.89
C GLN A 14 25.68 -12.58 25.23
N SER A 15 25.20 -12.25 24.03
CA SER A 15 25.55 -11.02 23.32
C SER A 15 24.31 -10.32 22.79
N ILE A 16 24.39 -9.00 22.62
CA ILE A 16 23.27 -8.19 22.13
C ILE A 16 23.60 -7.70 20.72
N GLN A 17 22.63 -7.86 19.83
CA GLN A 17 22.64 -7.30 18.47
C GLN A 17 21.40 -6.43 18.26
N TYR A 18 21.51 -5.45 17.38
CA TYR A 18 20.39 -4.62 16.96
C TYR A 18 20.14 -4.83 15.48
N THR A 19 18.88 -4.77 15.05
CA THR A 19 18.51 -4.82 13.62
C THR A 19 17.05 -4.37 13.48
N THR A 20 16.49 -4.45 12.27
CA THR A 20 15.12 -4.01 11.97
C THR A 20 14.19 -5.17 11.66
N CYS A 21 13.06 -5.26 12.37
CA CYS A 21 12.06 -6.30 12.19
C CYS A 21 11.47 -6.31 10.76
N TYR A 22 11.20 -7.51 10.24
CA TYR A 22 10.49 -7.71 8.96
C TYR A 22 9.26 -8.62 9.10
N MET A 23 8.65 -8.64 10.28
CA MET A 23 7.42 -9.41 10.51
C MET A 23 6.16 -8.68 10.00
N CYS A 24 6.26 -7.43 9.56
CA CYS A 24 5.19 -6.65 8.94
C CYS A 24 5.76 -5.40 8.25
N ALA A 25 4.89 -4.50 7.77
CA ALA A 25 5.28 -3.23 7.16
C ALA A 25 5.75 -2.13 8.16
N CYS A 26 5.70 -2.36 9.48
CA CYS A 26 5.99 -1.31 10.48
C CYS A 26 7.47 -1.01 10.69
N ARG A 27 8.39 -1.92 10.31
CA ARG A 27 9.84 -1.66 10.38
C ARG A 27 10.38 -1.31 11.79
N CYS A 28 9.84 -1.97 12.82
CA CYS A 28 10.25 -1.71 14.21
C CYS A 28 11.71 -2.12 14.46
N GLY A 29 12.47 -1.30 15.19
CA GLY A 29 13.80 -1.68 15.67
C GLY A 29 13.70 -2.75 16.75
N ILE A 30 14.60 -3.73 16.69
CA ILE A 30 14.66 -4.84 17.63
C ILE A 30 16.04 -4.95 18.27
N LYS A 31 16.05 -5.37 19.53
CA LYS A 31 17.21 -5.77 20.31
C LYS A 31 17.15 -7.28 20.46
N VAL A 32 18.16 -7.99 19.96
CA VAL A 32 18.21 -9.44 19.91
C VAL A 32 19.30 -9.94 20.84
N THR A 33 18.92 -10.74 21.82
CA THR A 33 19.88 -11.42 22.70
C THR A 33 20.22 -12.76 22.07
N LEU A 34 21.49 -12.99 21.78
CA LEU A 34 22.03 -14.25 21.28
C LEU A 34 22.75 -14.98 22.42
N GLU A 35 22.59 -16.29 22.50
CA GLU A 35 23.33 -17.19 23.39
C GLU A 35 23.89 -18.33 22.54
N ASN A 36 25.22 -18.52 22.55
CA ASN A 36 25.88 -19.51 21.68
C ASN A 36 25.46 -19.38 20.20
N GLN A 37 25.41 -18.14 19.68
CA GLN A 37 24.95 -17.78 18.32
C GLN A 37 23.49 -18.17 17.99
N ASN A 38 22.67 -18.54 18.97
CA ASN A 38 21.24 -18.80 18.81
C ASN A 38 20.42 -17.69 19.45
N ILE A 39 19.24 -17.38 18.90
CA ILE A 39 18.39 -16.33 19.45
C ILE A 39 17.81 -16.81 20.79
N ARG A 40 18.11 -16.11 21.89
CA ARG A 40 17.53 -16.40 23.20
C ARG A 40 16.17 -15.74 23.37
N PHE A 41 16.07 -14.44 23.07
CA PHE A 41 14.83 -13.67 23.03
C PHE A 41 14.99 -12.42 22.15
N ILE A 42 13.86 -11.80 21.77
CA ILE A 42 13.79 -10.57 20.98
C ILE A 42 12.96 -9.54 21.76
N GLU A 43 13.51 -8.34 21.93
CA GLU A 43 12.84 -7.18 22.53
C GLU A 43 12.75 -6.03 21.52
N GLY A 44 11.87 -5.06 21.76
CA GLY A 44 11.86 -3.82 20.98
C GLY A 44 13.06 -2.94 21.37
N ASN A 45 13.69 -2.30 20.38
CA ASN A 45 14.71 -1.29 20.66
C ASN A 45 14.04 -0.03 21.24
N ARG A 46 14.39 0.33 22.48
CA ARG A 46 13.87 1.50 23.21
C ARG A 46 14.25 2.84 22.56
N HIS A 47 15.35 2.87 21.81
CA HIS A 47 15.85 4.08 21.16
C HIS A 47 15.33 4.26 19.74
N HIS A 48 14.74 3.22 19.14
CA HIS A 48 14.28 3.29 17.75
C HIS A 48 12.99 4.12 17.63
N PRO A 49 12.93 5.10 16.71
CA PRO A 49 11.88 6.14 16.70
C PRO A 49 10.48 5.56 16.49
N THR A 50 10.35 4.55 15.64
CA THR A 50 9.04 3.98 15.25
C THR A 50 8.32 3.23 16.36
N ASN A 51 9.04 2.54 17.25
CA ASN A 51 8.42 1.64 18.22
C ASN A 51 8.81 1.89 19.68
N GLN A 52 9.86 2.66 19.97
CA GLN A 52 10.17 3.14 21.32
C GLN A 52 10.19 2.00 22.37
N GLY A 53 10.68 0.83 21.98
CA GLY A 53 10.75 -0.36 22.84
C GLY A 53 9.53 -1.29 22.79
N VAL A 54 8.40 -0.85 22.26
CA VAL A 54 7.21 -1.70 22.09
C VAL A 54 7.45 -2.74 21.00
N LEU A 55 7.13 -4.00 21.29
CA LEU A 55 7.22 -5.10 20.33
C LEU A 55 5.91 -5.91 20.35
N CYS A 56 5.37 -6.20 19.16
CA CYS A 56 4.14 -7.01 19.05
C CYS A 56 4.44 -8.50 19.16
N ALA A 57 3.38 -9.32 19.28
CA ALA A 57 3.48 -10.78 19.27
C ALA A 57 4.28 -11.31 18.05
N LYS A 58 4.05 -10.73 16.86
CA LYS A 58 4.79 -11.09 15.64
C LYS A 58 6.29 -10.86 15.80
N GLY A 59 6.68 -9.67 16.27
CA GLY A 59 8.08 -9.31 16.45
C GLY A 59 8.79 -10.23 17.45
N SER A 60 8.13 -10.51 18.58
CA SER A 60 8.64 -11.41 19.62
C SER A 60 8.78 -12.84 19.11
N ALA A 61 7.86 -13.27 18.24
CA ALA A 61 7.87 -14.59 17.61
C ALA A 61 8.84 -14.73 16.42
N GLY A 62 9.69 -13.75 16.14
CA GLY A 62 10.72 -13.83 15.10
C GLY A 62 11.62 -15.06 15.21
N ILE A 63 11.82 -15.58 16.43
CA ILE A 63 12.54 -16.83 16.72
C ILE A 63 11.95 -18.01 15.96
N MET A 64 10.63 -18.20 16.05
CA MET A 64 9.97 -19.34 15.41
C MET A 64 9.87 -19.18 13.90
N LYS A 65 9.96 -17.95 13.37
CA LYS A 65 10.16 -17.72 11.94
C LYS A 65 11.55 -18.14 11.50
N GLN A 66 12.57 -17.84 12.30
CA GLN A 66 13.94 -18.28 12.03
C GLN A 66 14.07 -19.81 12.12
N ASN A 67 13.35 -20.47 13.03
CA ASN A 67 13.40 -21.92 13.22
C ASN A 67 12.37 -22.71 12.41
N SER A 68 11.72 -22.05 11.44
CA SER A 68 10.66 -22.68 10.67
C SER A 68 11.14 -23.90 9.86
N PRO A 69 10.40 -25.03 9.88
CA PRO A 69 10.66 -26.15 8.98
C PRO A 69 10.34 -25.80 7.52
N ALA A 70 9.56 -24.75 7.28
CA ALA A 70 9.15 -24.32 5.94
C ALA A 70 10.25 -23.59 5.17
N LYS A 71 11.40 -23.26 5.78
CA LYS A 71 12.46 -22.50 5.12
C LYS A 71 13.05 -23.26 3.93
N LEU A 72 13.10 -22.62 2.76
CA LEU A 72 13.72 -23.18 1.57
C LEU A 72 15.24 -23.34 1.77
N ARG A 73 15.86 -24.40 1.24
CA ARG A 73 17.23 -24.79 1.65
C ARG A 73 18.31 -24.58 0.60
N GLN A 74 17.95 -24.67 -0.68
CA GLN A 74 18.85 -24.60 -1.84
C GLN A 74 18.03 -24.32 -3.11
N PRO A 75 18.65 -23.87 -4.22
CA PRO A 75 17.96 -23.67 -5.48
C PRO A 75 17.32 -24.96 -6.00
N LEU A 76 16.13 -24.85 -6.57
CA LEU A 76 15.37 -26.00 -7.08
C LEU A 76 14.90 -25.76 -8.53
N MET A 77 14.95 -26.80 -9.35
CA MET A 77 14.36 -26.84 -10.69
C MET A 77 13.21 -27.83 -10.72
N ARG A 78 12.09 -27.47 -11.36
CA ARG A 78 10.98 -28.42 -11.54
C ARG A 78 11.47 -29.64 -12.34
N LYS A 79 11.13 -30.83 -11.88
CA LYS A 79 11.54 -32.08 -12.52
C LYS A 79 10.95 -32.14 -13.95
N PRO A 80 11.76 -32.44 -14.99
CA PRO A 80 11.26 -32.60 -16.36
C PRO A 80 10.11 -33.62 -16.44
N GLY A 81 9.10 -33.32 -17.27
CA GLY A 81 7.92 -34.17 -17.46
C GLY A 81 6.86 -34.11 -16.35
N THR A 82 7.03 -33.25 -15.34
CA THR A 82 6.04 -33.07 -14.26
C THR A 82 5.18 -31.82 -14.42
N GLU A 83 3.96 -31.87 -13.88
CA GLU A 83 2.99 -30.78 -13.95
C GLU A 83 3.29 -29.68 -12.91
N ARG A 84 3.08 -28.41 -13.25
CA ARG A 84 3.08 -27.31 -12.26
C ARG A 84 2.06 -27.58 -11.16
N GLY A 85 2.44 -27.29 -9.92
CA GLY A 85 1.64 -27.55 -8.72
C GLY A 85 1.83 -28.95 -8.12
N SER A 86 2.58 -29.85 -8.77
CA SER A 86 2.88 -31.19 -8.24
C SER A 86 3.89 -31.19 -7.09
N GLY A 87 4.75 -30.16 -6.99
CA GLY A 87 5.83 -30.11 -6.00
C GLY A 87 7.05 -30.98 -6.35
N ALA A 88 7.12 -31.53 -7.57
CA ALA A 88 8.23 -32.37 -7.99
C ALA A 88 9.44 -31.53 -8.44
N PHE A 89 10.46 -31.45 -7.59
CA PHE A 89 11.68 -30.67 -7.81
C PHE A 89 12.94 -31.54 -7.78
N VAL A 90 14.02 -31.03 -8.39
CA VAL A 90 15.39 -31.52 -8.20
C VAL A 90 16.28 -30.37 -7.70
N PRO A 91 17.16 -30.60 -6.71
CA PRO A 91 18.17 -29.62 -6.31
C PRO A 91 19.12 -29.27 -7.46
N ILE A 92 19.50 -28.00 -7.56
CA ILE A 92 20.53 -27.51 -8.46
C ILE A 92 21.45 -26.54 -7.72
N SER A 93 22.68 -26.34 -8.21
CA SER A 93 23.59 -25.34 -7.64
C SER A 93 23.14 -23.91 -7.97
N TRP A 94 23.58 -22.94 -7.16
CA TRP A 94 23.39 -21.52 -7.47
C TRP A 94 23.97 -21.11 -8.83
N GLU A 95 25.13 -21.64 -9.20
CA GLU A 95 25.75 -21.37 -10.50
C GLU A 95 24.84 -21.84 -11.64
N ALA A 96 24.35 -23.08 -11.60
CA ALA A 96 23.43 -23.59 -12.61
C ALA A 96 22.12 -22.79 -12.67
N ALA A 97 21.56 -22.44 -11.50
CA ALA A 97 20.34 -21.62 -11.41
C ALA A 97 20.53 -20.25 -12.05
N LEU A 98 21.63 -19.56 -11.74
CA LEU A 98 21.92 -18.22 -12.24
C LEU A 98 22.34 -18.23 -13.71
N ASP A 99 23.06 -19.24 -14.18
CA ASP A 99 23.44 -19.37 -15.59
C ASP A 99 22.21 -19.59 -16.46
N GLN A 100 21.32 -20.49 -16.06
CA GLN A 100 20.07 -20.74 -16.77
C GLN A 100 19.21 -19.47 -16.83
N LEU A 101 19.04 -18.78 -15.70
CA LEU A 101 18.26 -17.54 -15.65
C LEU A 101 18.94 -16.43 -16.45
N THR A 102 20.25 -16.25 -16.33
CA THR A 102 21.01 -15.24 -17.08
C THR A 102 20.88 -15.44 -18.57
N ASN A 103 21.05 -16.68 -19.08
CA ASN A 103 20.95 -16.98 -20.50
C ASN A 103 19.55 -16.63 -21.04
N ARG A 104 18.50 -16.99 -20.29
CA ARG A 104 17.12 -16.67 -20.66
C ARG A 104 16.87 -15.17 -20.66
N LEU A 105 17.25 -14.48 -19.58
CA LEU A 105 17.08 -13.03 -19.44
C LEU A 105 17.89 -12.24 -20.48
N ALA A 106 19.10 -12.68 -20.82
CA ALA A 106 19.92 -12.08 -21.85
C ALA A 106 19.25 -12.18 -23.22
N HIS A 107 18.65 -13.34 -23.54
CA HIS A 107 17.89 -13.51 -24.78
C HIS A 107 16.68 -12.57 -24.83
N ILE A 108 15.87 -12.53 -23.76
CA ILE A 108 14.72 -11.63 -23.66
C ILE A 108 15.16 -10.18 -23.85
N ARG A 109 16.16 -9.73 -23.08
CA ARG A 109 16.69 -8.36 -23.19
C ARG A 109 17.20 -8.04 -24.59
N ALA A 110 17.83 -8.99 -25.29
CA ALA A 110 18.37 -8.78 -26.62
C ALA A 110 17.32 -8.80 -27.75
N THR A 111 16.08 -9.23 -27.46
CA THR A 111 15.03 -9.43 -28.47
C THR A 111 13.81 -8.57 -28.21
N ASP A 112 13.15 -8.76 -27.08
CA ASP A 112 12.01 -7.97 -26.63
C ASP A 112 11.97 -7.98 -25.09
N PRO A 113 12.45 -6.92 -24.42
CA PRO A 113 12.51 -6.87 -22.97
C PRO A 113 11.13 -6.92 -22.30
N ASP A 114 10.04 -6.58 -23.00
CA ASP A 114 8.69 -6.65 -22.44
C ASP A 114 8.20 -8.10 -22.27
N LYS A 115 8.90 -9.09 -22.84
CA LYS A 115 8.62 -10.51 -22.58
C LYS A 115 9.00 -10.96 -21.16
N LEU A 116 9.70 -10.11 -20.38
CA LEU A 116 9.90 -10.33 -18.95
C LEU A 116 8.82 -9.61 -18.15
N ALA A 117 8.00 -10.36 -17.41
CA ALA A 117 7.15 -9.83 -16.34
C ALA A 117 7.85 -10.01 -14.98
N PHE A 118 8.18 -8.92 -14.30
CA PHE A 118 8.85 -8.95 -13.00
C PHE A 118 8.02 -8.23 -11.93
N PHE A 119 7.37 -9.00 -11.05
CA PHE A 119 6.46 -8.44 -10.06
C PHE A 119 6.81 -8.88 -8.64
N THR A 120 6.67 -7.96 -7.69
CA THR A 120 7.09 -8.19 -6.31
C THR A 120 5.91 -8.06 -5.34
N GLY A 121 5.89 -8.95 -4.35
CA GLY A 121 4.92 -8.98 -3.27
C GLY A 121 5.36 -8.00 -2.20
N ARG A 122 5.52 -8.47 -0.97
CA ARG A 122 6.04 -7.62 0.11
C ARG A 122 7.55 -7.41 -0.07
N ASP A 123 7.93 -6.57 -1.01
CA ASP A 123 9.27 -6.01 -1.19
C ASP A 123 9.41 -4.73 -0.37
N GLN A 124 10.50 -4.60 0.39
CA GLN A 124 10.85 -3.41 1.17
C GLN A 124 12.07 -2.65 0.61
N MET A 125 12.54 -3.07 -0.57
CA MET A 125 13.61 -2.44 -1.33
C MET A 125 13.17 -2.25 -2.80
N GLN A 126 12.02 -1.60 -2.98
CA GLN A 126 11.42 -1.37 -4.31
C GLN A 126 12.27 -0.43 -5.16
N ALA A 127 13.08 0.42 -4.55
CA ALA A 127 14.05 1.24 -5.27
C ALA A 127 15.10 0.40 -5.99
N LEU A 128 15.56 -0.74 -5.44
CA LEU A 128 16.45 -1.66 -6.17
C LEU A 128 15.70 -2.44 -7.25
N THR A 129 14.54 -3.03 -6.93
CA THR A 129 13.82 -3.87 -7.90
C THR A 129 13.30 -3.04 -9.08
N GLY A 130 12.88 -1.80 -8.83
CA GLY A 130 12.52 -0.82 -9.85
C GLY A 130 13.71 -0.35 -10.68
N LEU A 131 14.85 -0.03 -10.04
CA LEU A 131 16.09 0.28 -10.77
C LEU A 131 16.52 -0.91 -11.64
N TRP A 132 16.45 -2.14 -11.12
CA TRP A 132 16.81 -3.34 -11.86
C TRP A 132 15.92 -3.53 -13.09
N ALA A 133 14.59 -3.38 -12.95
CA ALA A 133 13.66 -3.45 -14.07
C ALA A 133 13.90 -2.34 -15.11
N GLN A 134 14.18 -1.11 -14.64
CA GLN A 134 14.56 0.02 -15.48
C GLN A 134 15.81 -0.29 -16.29
N GLN A 135 16.86 -0.85 -15.67
CA GLN A 135 18.10 -1.22 -16.36
C GLN A 135 17.90 -2.42 -17.30
N PHE A 136 17.00 -3.35 -16.97
CA PHE A 136 16.62 -4.45 -17.86
C PHE A 136 15.84 -3.98 -19.10
N GLY A 137 15.13 -2.85 -19.03
CA GLY A 137 14.38 -2.30 -20.15
C GLY A 137 12.94 -2.79 -20.26
N THR A 138 12.41 -3.47 -19.24
CA THR A 138 11.03 -4.01 -19.26
C THR A 138 10.04 -3.00 -18.69
N LEU A 139 8.93 -2.78 -19.40
CA LEU A 139 7.80 -2.02 -18.88
C LEU A 139 6.99 -2.80 -17.82
N ASN A 140 7.15 -4.12 -17.76
CA ASN A 140 6.35 -5.03 -16.94
C ASN A 140 6.93 -5.22 -15.54
N TRP A 141 6.97 -4.11 -14.79
CA TRP A 141 7.34 -4.13 -13.37
C TRP A 141 6.36 -3.35 -12.50
N SER A 142 5.99 -3.95 -11.37
CA SER A 142 5.36 -3.27 -10.24
C SER A 142 5.46 -4.10 -8.97
N ALA A 143 5.26 -3.44 -7.83
CA ALA A 143 5.06 -4.09 -6.55
C ALA A 143 3.56 -4.37 -6.29
N HIS A 144 3.24 -5.02 -5.17
CA HIS A 144 1.87 -5.36 -4.72
C HIS A 144 0.91 -4.18 -4.44
N GLY A 145 1.27 -2.95 -4.79
CA GLY A 145 0.51 -1.75 -4.45
C GLY A 145 -0.92 -1.74 -4.98
N GLY A 146 -1.11 -2.19 -6.23
CA GLY A 146 -2.40 -2.29 -6.89
C GLY A 146 -3.42 -3.24 -6.26
N PHE A 147 -3.06 -4.04 -5.27
CA PHE A 147 -4.06 -4.76 -4.46
C PHE A 147 -3.90 -4.50 -2.96
N CYS A 148 -2.95 -3.64 -2.57
CA CYS A 148 -2.71 -3.26 -1.19
C CYS A 148 -3.48 -2.01 -0.80
N SER A 149 -3.11 -0.85 -1.37
CA SER A 149 -3.65 0.45 -0.92
C SER A 149 -3.34 1.64 -1.86
N VAL A 150 -3.17 1.41 -3.18
CA VAL A 150 -2.86 2.48 -4.15
C VAL A 150 -3.93 3.57 -4.23
N ASN A 151 -5.22 3.28 -4.01
CA ASN A 151 -6.31 4.26 -3.92
C ASN A 151 -6.05 5.31 -2.83
N MET A 152 -5.50 4.92 -1.67
CA MET A 152 -5.12 5.92 -0.65
C MET A 152 -3.97 6.78 -1.17
N ALA A 153 -2.92 6.15 -1.70
CA ALA A 153 -1.74 6.84 -2.18
C ALA A 153 -2.07 7.81 -3.32
N ALA A 154 -2.80 7.37 -4.35
CA ALA A 154 -3.20 8.18 -5.49
C ALA A 154 -4.22 9.25 -5.07
N GLY A 155 -5.25 8.90 -4.29
CA GLY A 155 -6.24 9.88 -3.84
C GLY A 155 -5.62 11.03 -3.05
N GLY A 156 -4.58 10.76 -2.25
CA GLY A 156 -3.78 11.80 -1.61
C GLY A 156 -2.86 12.52 -2.60
N ASN A 157 -1.96 11.84 -3.30
CA ASN A 157 -0.94 12.48 -4.15
C ASN A 157 -1.51 13.26 -5.36
N TYR A 158 -2.74 13.01 -5.80
CA TYR A 158 -3.42 13.79 -6.85
C TYR A 158 -4.26 14.97 -6.32
N MET A 159 -4.23 15.21 -5.01
CA MET A 159 -5.00 16.27 -4.35
C MET A 159 -4.16 17.09 -3.36
N LEU A 160 -3.25 16.41 -2.66
CA LEU A 160 -2.43 16.91 -1.57
C LEU A 160 -0.97 16.60 -1.84
N PRO A 161 -0.04 17.34 -1.21
CA PRO A 161 1.38 17.10 -1.36
C PRO A 161 1.89 15.83 -0.66
N PHE A 162 1.02 15.05 -0.02
CA PHE A 162 1.29 13.76 0.60
C PHE A 162 -0.04 13.02 0.85
N SER A 163 0.01 11.81 1.40
CA SER A 163 -1.16 10.94 1.61
C SER A 163 -1.17 10.29 3.00
N PHE A 164 -2.21 9.53 3.32
CA PHE A 164 -2.21 8.60 4.45
C PHE A 164 -1.16 7.51 4.30
N TRP A 165 -0.68 6.95 5.40
CA TRP A 165 0.26 5.82 5.48
C TRP A 165 1.75 6.17 5.66
N GLU A 166 2.60 5.67 4.76
CA GLU A 166 4.06 5.88 4.74
C GLU A 166 4.40 7.36 4.46
N PHE A 167 3.44 8.15 3.97
CA PHE A 167 3.64 9.54 3.57
C PHE A 167 3.35 10.55 4.70
N GLY A 168 2.64 10.15 5.76
CA GLY A 168 2.19 11.06 6.81
C GLY A 168 1.54 10.36 8.01
N ASN A 169 1.49 11.06 9.15
CA ASN A 169 0.84 10.63 10.38
C ASN A 169 0.17 11.82 11.07
N PRO A 170 -0.87 11.59 11.88
CA PRO A 170 -1.34 12.59 12.85
C PRO A 170 -0.23 13.09 13.76
N ASP A 171 -0.33 14.37 14.16
CA ASP A 171 0.42 14.91 15.30
C ASP A 171 -0.17 14.36 16.60
N TRP A 172 0.23 13.13 16.93
CA TRP A 172 -0.25 12.36 18.07
C TRP A 172 -0.11 13.07 19.41
N ASP A 173 0.82 14.01 19.53
CA ASP A 173 1.06 14.73 20.78
C ASP A 173 0.05 15.88 21.00
N ARG A 174 -0.60 16.36 19.93
CA ARG A 174 -1.47 17.55 19.96
C ARG A 174 -2.88 17.34 19.42
N THR A 175 -3.16 16.24 18.73
CA THR A 175 -4.53 15.92 18.28
C THR A 175 -5.49 15.87 19.47
N LYS A 176 -6.67 16.48 19.31
CA LYS A 176 -7.77 16.46 20.29
C LYS A 176 -8.98 15.65 19.81
N TYR A 177 -9.16 15.53 18.50
CA TYR A 177 -10.21 14.73 17.88
C TYR A 177 -9.62 13.87 16.77
N PHE A 178 -9.64 12.54 16.95
CA PHE A 178 -9.05 11.59 16.03
C PHE A 178 -10.10 10.70 15.38
N MET A 179 -10.07 10.62 14.04
CA MET A 179 -10.91 9.71 13.26
C MET A 179 -10.10 8.63 12.54
N LEU A 180 -10.48 7.37 12.76
CA LEU A 180 -9.84 6.20 12.14
C LEU A 180 -10.79 5.50 11.17
N TRP A 181 -10.47 5.53 9.88
CA TRP A 181 -11.34 5.07 8.78
C TRP A 181 -10.84 3.76 8.17
N GLY A 182 -11.56 2.65 8.38
CA GLY A 182 -11.28 1.38 7.70
C GLY A 182 -9.89 0.78 7.98
N VAL A 183 -9.29 1.06 9.14
CA VAL A 183 -7.95 0.58 9.52
C VAL A 183 -8.06 -0.73 10.31
N ALA A 184 -7.41 -1.79 9.82
CA ALA A 184 -7.24 -3.05 10.56
C ALA A 184 -5.98 -3.01 11.44
N GLU A 185 -5.95 -3.78 12.53
CA GLU A 185 -4.90 -3.69 13.55
C GLU A 185 -3.49 -4.13 13.08
N ASP A 186 -3.40 -4.96 12.04
CA ASP A 186 -2.10 -5.29 11.45
C ASP A 186 -1.40 -4.07 10.82
N HIS A 187 -2.19 -3.05 10.50
CA HIS A 187 -1.78 -1.86 9.80
C HIS A 187 -1.26 -0.79 10.77
N ALA A 188 0.00 -0.39 10.55
CA ALA A 188 0.80 0.43 11.47
C ALA A 188 0.68 -0.01 12.94
N SER A 189 0.71 -1.33 13.20
CA SER A 189 0.49 -2.00 14.49
C SER A 189 1.07 -1.23 15.69
N ASN A 190 2.39 -1.17 15.85
CA ASN A 190 2.98 -0.56 17.06
C ASN A 190 2.86 0.97 17.08
N PRO A 191 3.13 1.69 15.98
CA PRO A 191 2.97 3.15 15.95
C PRO A 191 1.57 3.62 16.37
N ILE A 192 0.50 3.03 15.81
CA ILE A 192 -0.87 3.42 16.16
C ILE A 192 -1.22 3.02 17.60
N LYS A 193 -0.71 1.90 18.12
CA LYS A 193 -0.94 1.53 19.55
C LYS A 193 -0.36 2.55 20.51
N ILE A 194 0.89 2.97 20.26
CA ILE A 194 1.56 4.00 21.06
C ILE A 194 0.78 5.32 20.95
N ALA A 195 0.38 5.68 19.72
CA ALA A 195 -0.40 6.87 19.47
C ALA A 195 -1.76 6.87 20.18
N LEU A 196 -2.56 5.81 20.04
CA LEU A 196 -3.85 5.70 20.69
C LEU A 196 -3.71 5.72 22.21
N GLU A 197 -2.67 5.11 22.77
CA GLU A 197 -2.37 5.18 24.20
C GLU A 197 -2.15 6.63 24.67
N LYS A 198 -1.34 7.41 23.93
CA LYS A 198 -1.14 8.85 24.17
C LYS A 198 -2.47 9.61 24.08
N LEU A 199 -3.22 9.38 23.00
CA LEU A 199 -4.50 10.04 22.74
C LEU A 199 -5.52 9.78 23.86
N LYS A 200 -5.61 8.55 24.36
CA LYS A 200 -6.51 8.24 25.47
C LYS A 200 -6.06 8.86 26.79
N ARG A 201 -4.75 8.97 27.04
CA ARG A 201 -4.22 9.54 28.30
C ARG A 201 -4.44 11.03 28.45
N HIS A 202 -4.29 11.81 27.37
CA HIS A 202 -4.51 13.26 27.43
C HIS A 202 -5.97 13.68 27.13
N GLY A 203 -6.87 12.72 26.92
CA GLY A 203 -8.31 12.95 26.79
C GLY A 203 -8.80 13.33 25.38
N ALA A 204 -8.05 13.02 24.32
CA ALA A 204 -8.52 13.21 22.96
C ALA A 204 -9.67 12.24 22.64
N LYS A 205 -10.69 12.72 21.91
CA LYS A 205 -11.80 11.88 21.46
C LYS A 205 -11.33 10.99 20.31
N PHE A 206 -11.55 9.68 20.43
CA PHE A 206 -11.24 8.71 19.38
C PHE A 206 -12.52 8.11 18.77
N VAL A 207 -12.77 8.41 17.50
CA VAL A 207 -13.86 7.84 16.68
C VAL A 207 -13.31 6.84 15.68
N ALA A 208 -13.92 5.66 15.60
CA ALA A 208 -13.55 4.63 14.64
C ALA A 208 -14.71 4.30 13.69
N ILE A 209 -14.48 4.48 12.40
CA ILE A 209 -15.43 4.18 11.32
C ILE A 209 -14.99 2.87 10.67
N ASN A 210 -15.76 1.81 10.92
CA ASN A 210 -15.41 0.46 10.48
C ASN A 210 -16.65 -0.45 10.54
N PRO A 211 -16.88 -1.36 9.57
CA PRO A 211 -17.99 -2.32 9.65
C PRO A 211 -17.89 -3.30 10.83
N ALA A 212 -16.70 -3.52 11.40
CA ALA A 212 -16.49 -4.42 12.54
C ALA A 212 -15.72 -3.78 13.69
N ARG A 213 -16.14 -4.10 14.92
CA ARG A 213 -15.59 -3.55 16.18
C ARG A 213 -14.56 -4.49 16.81
N THR A 214 -13.38 -4.54 16.22
CA THR A 214 -12.24 -5.35 16.69
C THR A 214 -10.97 -4.52 16.83
N GLY A 215 -9.90 -5.04 17.42
CA GLY A 215 -8.61 -4.34 17.49
C GLY A 215 -8.69 -2.89 17.99
N TYR A 216 -8.26 -1.92 17.18
CA TYR A 216 -8.33 -0.48 17.51
C TYR A 216 -9.75 -0.01 17.77
N GLN A 217 -10.73 -0.49 17.01
CA GLN A 217 -12.13 -0.08 17.12
C GLN A 217 -12.74 -0.47 18.47
N ALA A 218 -12.19 -1.51 19.13
CA ALA A 218 -12.70 -1.96 20.43
C ALA A 218 -12.47 -0.94 21.56
N ILE A 219 -11.42 -0.10 21.44
CA ILE A 219 -11.07 0.92 22.44
C ILE A 219 -11.49 2.34 22.05
N ALA A 220 -12.16 2.49 20.90
CA ALA A 220 -12.69 3.78 20.49
C ALA A 220 -13.76 4.28 21.46
N ASP A 221 -13.80 5.59 21.67
CA ASP A 221 -14.85 6.23 22.47
C ASP A 221 -16.19 6.16 21.72
N GLU A 222 -16.13 6.18 20.38
CA GLU A 222 -17.26 5.98 19.50
C GLU A 222 -16.89 5.04 18.34
N TRP A 223 -17.70 4.00 18.12
CA TRP A 223 -17.62 3.13 16.95
C TRP A 223 -18.82 3.36 16.03
N VAL A 224 -18.54 3.68 14.76
CA VAL A 224 -19.55 3.93 13.73
C VAL A 224 -19.57 2.73 12.76
N PRO A 225 -20.62 1.87 12.81
CA PRO A 225 -20.74 0.68 11.98
C PRO A 225 -21.21 1.04 10.56
N ILE A 226 -20.28 1.49 9.72
CA ILE A 226 -20.58 1.88 8.33
C ILE A 226 -20.80 0.66 7.43
N ARG A 227 -21.67 0.79 6.41
CA ARG A 227 -21.74 -0.19 5.30
C ARG A 227 -20.52 -0.09 4.38
N PRO A 228 -19.86 -1.21 4.02
CA PRO A 228 -18.69 -1.20 3.14
C PRO A 228 -18.92 -0.45 1.82
N GLY A 229 -17.94 0.37 1.40
CA GLY A 229 -17.99 1.12 0.14
C GLY A 229 -18.74 2.45 0.21
N THR A 230 -19.20 2.89 1.40
CA THR A 230 -19.96 4.13 1.59
C THR A 230 -19.20 5.22 2.37
N ASP A 231 -17.92 4.99 2.70
CA ASP A 231 -17.06 5.95 3.44
C ASP A 231 -16.94 7.31 2.74
N GLY A 232 -16.81 7.32 1.41
CA GLY A 232 -16.77 8.55 0.62
C GLY A 232 -18.07 9.36 0.75
N LEU A 233 -19.24 8.71 0.71
CA LEU A 233 -20.53 9.38 0.88
C LEU A 233 -20.68 9.95 2.30
N LEU A 234 -20.23 9.22 3.32
CA LEU A 234 -20.21 9.72 4.70
C LEU A 234 -19.36 10.99 4.83
N ALA A 235 -18.16 11.00 4.25
CA ALA A 235 -17.29 12.18 4.26
C ALA A 235 -17.91 13.36 3.49
N LEU A 236 -18.48 13.12 2.30
CA LEU A 236 -19.17 14.15 1.51
C LEU A 236 -20.41 14.71 2.23
N SER A 237 -21.11 13.90 3.01
CA SER A 237 -22.24 14.36 3.81
C SER A 237 -21.81 15.21 5.03
N MET A 238 -20.68 14.88 5.65
CA MET A 238 -20.08 15.78 6.64
C MET A 238 -19.66 17.10 6.00
N ILE A 239 -19.11 17.08 4.79
CA ILE A 239 -18.76 18.28 4.01
C ILE A 239 -20.01 19.12 3.72
N HIS A 240 -21.13 18.50 3.33
CA HIS A 240 -22.42 19.17 3.14
C HIS A 240 -22.82 19.99 4.38
N VAL A 241 -22.74 19.38 5.57
CA VAL A 241 -23.05 20.06 6.85
C VAL A 241 -22.10 21.22 7.11
N LEU A 242 -20.79 21.02 6.92
CA LEU A 242 -19.79 22.08 7.12
C LEU A 242 -20.02 23.26 6.17
N LEU A 243 -20.30 23.01 4.89
CA LEU A 243 -20.57 24.07 3.91
C LEU A 243 -21.87 24.81 4.22
N ARG A 244 -22.94 24.09 4.54
CA ARG A 244 -24.26 24.67 4.85
C ARG A 244 -24.22 25.59 6.07
N GLN A 245 -23.37 25.29 7.04
CA GLN A 245 -23.20 26.06 8.27
C GLN A 245 -22.03 27.05 8.20
N GLU A 246 -21.35 27.16 7.05
CA GLU A 246 -20.16 28.01 6.86
C GLU A 246 -19.00 27.70 7.83
N LEU A 247 -18.86 26.43 8.22
CA LEU A 247 -17.86 25.93 9.17
C LEU A 247 -16.63 25.36 8.46
N PHE A 248 -15.85 26.23 7.82
CA PHE A 248 -14.61 25.86 7.13
C PHE A 248 -13.53 26.94 7.25
N ASP A 249 -12.26 26.57 7.04
CA ASP A 249 -11.11 27.46 7.21
C ASP A 249 -10.86 28.33 5.96
N TRP A 250 -11.50 29.50 5.93
CA TRP A 250 -11.38 30.48 4.84
C TRP A 250 -9.94 30.85 4.47
N ASP A 251 -9.10 31.07 5.48
CA ASP A 251 -7.73 31.56 5.32
C ASP A 251 -6.80 30.44 4.83
N PHE A 252 -7.02 29.20 5.28
CA PHE A 252 -6.33 28.03 4.74
C PHE A 252 -6.70 27.79 3.27
N LEU A 253 -8.00 27.77 2.94
CA LEU A 253 -8.49 27.52 1.58
C LEU A 253 -7.97 28.57 0.59
N THR A 254 -7.98 29.83 0.98
CA THR A 254 -7.55 30.94 0.11
C THR A 254 -6.05 30.90 -0.19
N ARG A 255 -5.21 30.50 0.79
CA ARG A 255 -3.74 30.61 0.67
C ARG A 255 -3.03 29.37 0.14
N TYR A 256 -3.60 28.20 0.37
CA TYR A 256 -2.87 26.93 0.21
C TYR A 256 -3.55 25.93 -0.72
N THR A 257 -4.70 26.30 -1.27
CA THR A 257 -5.47 25.44 -2.17
C THR A 257 -5.85 26.17 -3.44
N ASN A 258 -6.28 25.43 -4.46
CA ASN A 258 -6.82 26.01 -5.69
C ASN A 258 -8.29 26.46 -5.58
N ALA A 259 -8.88 26.52 -4.38
CA ALA A 259 -10.24 26.99 -4.16
C ALA A 259 -10.58 28.35 -4.84
N PRO A 260 -9.70 29.37 -4.85
CA PRO A 260 -9.99 30.63 -5.53
C PRO A 260 -9.70 30.61 -7.04
N PHE A 261 -9.06 29.57 -7.58
CA PHE A 261 -8.71 29.52 -9.00
C PHE A 261 -9.96 29.45 -9.86
N LEU A 262 -9.90 30.14 -11.00
CA LEU A 262 -11.01 30.26 -11.94
C LEU A 262 -11.00 29.13 -12.96
N VAL A 263 -12.12 28.42 -13.09
CA VAL A 263 -12.34 27.31 -14.01
C VAL A 263 -13.20 27.77 -15.17
N ILE A 264 -12.78 27.47 -16.40
CA ILE A 264 -13.53 27.79 -17.62
C ILE A 264 -14.85 27.02 -17.64
N GLN A 265 -15.95 27.73 -17.89
CA GLN A 265 -17.29 27.18 -18.05
C GLN A 265 -17.69 27.29 -19.52
N ALA A 266 -17.39 26.25 -20.31
CA ALA A 266 -17.63 26.22 -21.74
C ALA A 266 -18.12 24.84 -22.21
N PRO A 267 -19.32 24.39 -21.78
CA PRO A 267 -19.80 23.04 -22.08
C PRO A 267 -19.69 22.67 -23.56
N GLY A 268 -19.03 21.54 -23.85
CA GLY A 268 -18.80 21.05 -25.22
C GLY A 268 -17.57 21.63 -25.91
N ALA A 269 -16.83 22.54 -25.28
CA ALA A 269 -15.53 23.00 -25.75
C ALA A 269 -14.39 22.12 -25.22
N ARG A 270 -13.23 22.19 -25.90
CA ARG A 270 -12.02 21.42 -25.56
C ARG A 270 -11.34 21.83 -24.25
N ASP A 271 -11.63 23.04 -23.78
CA ASP A 271 -11.08 23.66 -22.58
C ASP A 271 -12.11 23.79 -21.45
N ASP A 272 -13.27 23.14 -21.61
CA ASP A 272 -14.30 23.09 -20.57
C ASP A 272 -13.75 22.47 -19.29
N GLY A 273 -13.97 23.13 -18.16
CA GLY A 273 -13.50 22.66 -16.86
C GLY A 273 -11.99 22.77 -16.64
N LEU A 274 -11.21 23.35 -17.56
CA LEU A 274 -9.78 23.62 -17.31
C LEU A 274 -9.60 24.90 -16.50
N ILE A 275 -8.50 25.00 -15.74
CA ILE A 275 -8.16 26.22 -15.01
C ILE A 275 -7.80 27.32 -16.02
N TRP A 276 -8.44 28.48 -15.89
CA TRP A 276 -8.14 29.65 -16.70
C TRP A 276 -6.79 30.24 -16.29
N ARG A 277 -5.92 30.44 -17.28
CA ARG A 277 -4.53 30.88 -17.09
C ARG A 277 -4.25 32.11 -17.94
N ASN A 278 -3.28 32.93 -17.50
CA ASN A 278 -2.75 34.01 -18.32
C ASN A 278 -1.73 33.50 -19.36
N ASP A 279 -1.19 34.42 -20.15
CA ASP A 279 -0.22 34.13 -21.22
C ASP A 279 1.09 33.50 -20.72
N THR A 280 1.40 33.59 -19.42
CA THR A 280 2.58 32.95 -18.81
C THR A 280 2.26 31.59 -18.18
N GLY A 281 1.01 31.12 -18.30
CA GLY A 281 0.55 29.83 -17.78
C GLY A 281 0.16 29.84 -16.29
N GLN A 282 0.16 31.00 -15.63
CA GLN A 282 -0.24 31.09 -14.23
C GLN A 282 -1.76 31.05 -14.07
N PRO A 283 -2.28 30.32 -13.07
CA PRO A 283 -3.72 30.27 -12.80
C PRO A 283 -4.24 31.65 -12.40
N MET A 284 -5.43 32.00 -12.86
CA MET A 284 -6.03 33.29 -12.60
C MET A 284 -7.04 33.23 -11.44
N ILE A 285 -7.10 34.33 -10.68
CA ILE A 285 -8.09 34.58 -9.62
C ILE A 285 -8.73 35.95 -9.83
N TRP A 286 -9.85 36.21 -9.15
CA TRP A 286 -10.44 37.55 -9.01
C TRP A 286 -9.98 38.19 -7.69
N ASP A 287 -9.25 39.31 -7.73
CA ASP A 287 -8.82 40.02 -6.52
C ASP A 287 -9.88 41.05 -6.13
N MET A 288 -10.51 40.84 -4.97
CA MET A 288 -11.58 41.71 -4.45
C MET A 288 -11.07 43.12 -4.11
N ARG A 289 -9.77 43.31 -3.91
CA ARG A 289 -9.20 44.63 -3.59
C ARG A 289 -9.02 45.49 -4.83
N THR A 290 -8.63 44.89 -5.95
CA THR A 290 -8.44 45.61 -7.22
C THR A 290 -9.65 45.55 -8.12
N GLU A 291 -10.62 44.67 -7.80
CA GLU A 291 -11.79 44.36 -8.63
C GLU A 291 -11.39 43.96 -10.06
N ASP A 292 -10.34 43.14 -10.16
CA ASP A 292 -9.78 42.72 -11.45
C ASP A 292 -9.15 41.32 -11.33
N PHE A 293 -8.88 40.71 -12.47
CA PHE A 293 -8.19 39.44 -12.57
C PHE A 293 -6.70 39.61 -12.27
N THR A 294 -6.13 38.69 -11.50
CA THR A 294 -4.69 38.67 -11.23
C THR A 294 -4.15 37.25 -11.12
N ASP A 295 -2.82 37.15 -11.07
CA ASP A 295 -2.10 35.90 -10.91
C ASP A 295 -2.41 35.28 -9.53
N GLY A 296 -2.95 34.07 -9.53
CA GLY A 296 -3.30 33.30 -8.33
C GLY A 296 -2.10 32.86 -7.49
N MET A 297 -0.90 32.88 -8.08
CA MET A 297 0.36 32.60 -7.41
C MET A 297 1.05 33.87 -6.90
N LYS A 298 0.42 35.04 -7.01
CA LYS A 298 0.96 36.31 -6.51
C LYS A 298 0.62 36.53 -5.03
N GLY A 299 1.64 36.80 -4.23
CA GLY A 299 1.47 37.20 -2.83
C GLY A 299 0.76 38.54 -2.64
N GLY A 300 0.09 38.70 -1.50
CA GLY A 300 -0.54 39.95 -1.07
C GLY A 300 -1.86 40.31 -1.76
N THR A 301 -2.49 39.36 -2.48
CA THR A 301 -3.82 39.48 -3.09
C THR A 301 -4.95 39.24 -2.07
N LEU A 302 -6.18 39.62 -2.41
CA LEU A 302 -7.39 39.25 -1.67
C LEU A 302 -8.35 38.45 -2.59
N PRO A 303 -8.09 37.16 -2.84
CA PRO A 303 -8.88 36.38 -3.79
C PRO A 303 -10.35 36.22 -3.37
N ALA A 304 -11.27 36.36 -4.33
CA ALA A 304 -12.65 35.95 -4.14
C ALA A 304 -12.73 34.43 -4.11
N LEU A 305 -13.16 33.87 -2.97
CA LEU A 305 -13.36 32.44 -2.84
C LEU A 305 -14.59 32.00 -3.63
N LEU A 306 -15.68 32.78 -3.60
CA LEU A 306 -16.92 32.51 -4.33
C LEU A 306 -17.13 33.55 -5.42
N GLY A 307 -17.58 33.11 -6.60
CA GLY A 307 -17.91 34.00 -7.70
C GLY A 307 -17.92 33.33 -9.07
N GLU A 308 -18.72 33.93 -9.95
CA GLU A 308 -18.71 33.70 -11.39
C GLU A 308 -18.39 35.03 -12.08
N PHE A 309 -17.45 35.00 -13.02
CA PHE A 309 -16.92 36.18 -13.69
C PHE A 309 -16.94 36.00 -15.20
N THR A 310 -16.81 37.11 -15.92
CA THR A 310 -16.63 37.11 -17.38
C THR A 310 -15.26 37.67 -17.69
N THR A 311 -14.43 36.89 -18.37
CA THR A 311 -13.07 37.28 -18.74
C THR A 311 -13.10 38.39 -19.80
N PRO A 312 -11.98 39.11 -20.02
CA PRO A 312 -11.91 40.15 -21.04
C PRO A 312 -12.21 39.67 -22.47
N ASP A 313 -11.94 38.40 -22.77
CA ASP A 313 -12.27 37.75 -24.06
C ASP A 313 -13.71 37.17 -24.09
N GLY A 314 -14.52 37.42 -23.05
CA GLY A 314 -15.94 37.07 -23.01
C GLY A 314 -16.27 35.66 -22.51
N ARG A 315 -15.29 34.89 -22.03
CA ARG A 315 -15.51 33.55 -21.47
C ARG A 315 -16.12 33.63 -20.07
N LYS A 316 -16.95 32.64 -19.74
CA LYS A 316 -17.44 32.45 -18.38
C LYS A 316 -16.45 31.64 -17.57
N VAL A 317 -16.14 32.11 -16.37
CA VAL A 317 -15.26 31.42 -15.44
C VAL A 317 -15.88 31.42 -14.05
N LYS A 318 -15.66 30.36 -13.29
CA LYS A 318 -16.20 30.18 -11.94
C LYS A 318 -15.11 29.72 -10.99
N SER A 319 -15.10 30.19 -9.75
CA SER A 319 -14.10 29.71 -8.79
C SER A 319 -14.33 28.23 -8.44
N VAL A 320 -13.25 27.51 -8.15
CA VAL A 320 -13.31 26.11 -7.69
C VAL A 320 -14.23 25.95 -6.48
N MET A 321 -14.17 26.86 -5.50
CA MET A 321 -15.07 26.78 -4.34
C MET A 321 -16.54 26.94 -4.73
N SER A 322 -16.88 27.78 -5.71
CA SER A 322 -18.27 27.90 -6.15
C SER A 322 -18.78 26.59 -6.77
N LEU A 323 -17.95 25.93 -7.59
CA LEU A 323 -18.27 24.60 -8.12
C LEU A 323 -18.46 23.55 -7.00
N MET A 324 -17.62 23.60 -5.96
CA MET A 324 -17.75 22.72 -4.80
C MET A 324 -19.03 22.98 -4.00
N VAL A 325 -19.35 24.24 -3.71
CA VAL A 325 -20.56 24.63 -2.98
C VAL A 325 -21.80 24.19 -3.76
N GLU A 326 -21.84 24.43 -5.07
CA GLU A 326 -22.93 23.97 -5.93
C GLU A 326 -23.08 22.45 -5.92
N LYS A 327 -21.97 21.71 -5.97
CA LYS A 327 -21.98 20.24 -5.97
C LYS A 327 -22.41 19.67 -4.61
N TYR A 328 -21.81 20.11 -3.51
CA TYR A 328 -21.95 19.43 -2.22
C TYR A 328 -23.08 19.97 -1.34
N LEU A 329 -23.68 21.12 -1.66
CA LEU A 329 -24.96 21.52 -1.06
C LEU A 329 -26.16 20.79 -1.69
N ALA A 330 -25.94 19.97 -2.72
CA ALA A 330 -26.99 19.15 -3.30
C ALA A 330 -27.59 18.17 -2.26
N GLU A 331 -28.89 17.92 -2.41
CA GLU A 331 -29.69 17.08 -1.50
C GLU A 331 -29.15 15.65 -1.37
N GLU A 332 -28.49 15.13 -2.41
CA GLU A 332 -27.91 13.78 -2.40
C GLU A 332 -26.81 13.59 -1.34
N PHE A 333 -26.21 14.69 -0.85
CA PHE A 333 -25.23 14.69 0.22
C PHE A 333 -25.81 15.09 1.58
N SER A 334 -27.12 15.37 1.67
CA SER A 334 -27.76 15.64 2.96
C SER A 334 -27.56 14.45 3.94
N PRO A 335 -27.47 14.71 5.26
CA PRO A 335 -27.40 13.64 6.26
C PRO A 335 -28.54 12.62 6.14
N GLU A 336 -29.74 13.06 5.76
CA GLU A 336 -30.93 12.24 5.58
C GLU A 336 -30.74 11.21 4.46
N VAL A 337 -30.33 11.66 3.26
CA VAL A 337 -30.10 10.77 2.11
C VAL A 337 -28.88 9.87 2.35
N ALA A 338 -27.79 10.43 2.87
CA ALA A 338 -26.59 9.66 3.18
C ALA A 338 -26.85 8.58 4.25
N SER A 339 -27.75 8.83 5.20
CA SER A 339 -28.11 7.87 6.26
C SER A 339 -28.70 6.59 5.70
N GLU A 340 -29.49 6.66 4.64
CA GLU A 340 -30.13 5.48 4.03
C GLU A 340 -29.09 4.53 3.43
N LYS A 341 -28.08 5.09 2.74
CA LYS A 341 -27.03 4.33 2.06
C LYS A 341 -25.94 3.87 3.01
N THR A 342 -25.42 4.77 3.85
CA THR A 342 -24.31 4.45 4.76
C THR A 342 -24.71 3.55 5.93
N GLY A 343 -26.00 3.56 6.30
CA GLY A 343 -26.49 2.94 7.53
C GLY A 343 -26.13 3.73 8.80
N VAL A 344 -25.50 4.90 8.68
CA VAL A 344 -25.15 5.78 9.81
C VAL A 344 -26.28 6.78 10.01
N PRO A 345 -26.86 6.92 11.23
CA PRO A 345 -27.96 7.85 11.44
C PRO A 345 -27.62 9.29 11.04
N ALA A 346 -28.54 9.99 10.36
CA ALA A 346 -28.38 11.39 9.95
C ALA A 346 -27.90 12.30 11.10
N THR A 347 -28.48 12.15 12.29
CA THR A 347 -28.10 12.90 13.49
C THR A 347 -26.67 12.63 13.96
N THR A 348 -26.16 11.43 13.72
CA THR A 348 -24.75 11.08 13.98
C THR A 348 -23.84 11.76 12.96
N ILE A 349 -24.22 11.74 11.67
CA ILE A 349 -23.43 12.40 10.61
C ILE A 349 -23.29 13.89 10.89
N GLU A 350 -24.41 14.57 11.17
CA GLU A 350 -24.43 16.00 11.50
C GLU A 350 -23.61 16.29 12.77
N ARG A 351 -23.81 15.53 13.84
CA ARG A 351 -23.06 15.71 15.08
C ARG A 351 -21.55 15.56 14.88
N LEU A 352 -21.10 14.52 14.16
CA LEU A 352 -19.67 14.31 13.92
C LEU A 352 -19.05 15.49 13.15
N ALA A 353 -19.75 16.04 12.16
CA ALA A 353 -19.31 17.23 11.43
C ALA A 353 -19.18 18.46 12.35
N LEU A 354 -20.22 18.73 13.16
CA LEU A 354 -20.25 19.86 14.08
C LEU A 354 -19.21 19.75 15.19
N GLU A 355 -19.01 18.56 15.76
CA GLU A 355 -17.97 18.32 16.77
C GLU A 355 -16.56 18.56 16.19
N MET A 356 -16.29 18.10 14.97
CA MET A 356 -15.01 18.39 14.30
C MET A 356 -14.80 19.89 14.07
N ALA A 357 -15.82 20.61 13.58
CA ALA A 357 -15.73 22.05 13.39
C ALA A 357 -15.49 22.79 14.70
N GLN A 358 -16.19 22.40 15.76
CA GLN A 358 -16.00 22.94 17.11
C GLN A 358 -14.54 22.78 17.55
N VAL A 359 -13.98 21.56 17.45
CA VAL A 359 -12.59 21.29 17.87
C VAL A 359 -11.59 22.00 16.95
N ALA A 360 -11.82 22.02 15.64
CA ALA A 360 -10.91 22.68 14.70
C ALA A 360 -10.81 24.19 14.97
N PHE A 361 -11.95 24.88 15.17
CA PHE A 361 -11.99 26.34 15.20
C PHE A 361 -11.98 26.94 16.60
N GLN A 362 -12.67 26.31 17.57
CA GLN A 362 -12.78 26.85 18.94
C GLN A 362 -11.68 26.36 19.87
N GLU A 363 -10.98 25.28 19.50
CA GLU A 363 -9.93 24.66 20.31
C GLU A 363 -8.53 24.73 19.67
N THR A 364 -8.36 25.71 18.77
CA THR A 364 -7.14 26.04 18.03
C THR A 364 -5.88 25.96 18.90
N ILE A 365 -4.81 25.39 18.35
CA ILE A 365 -3.49 25.32 18.97
C ILE A 365 -2.60 26.40 18.38
N GLU A 366 -1.84 27.10 19.22
CA GLU A 366 -0.81 28.03 18.79
C GLU A 366 0.56 27.54 19.25
N VAL A 367 1.49 27.37 18.32
CA VAL A 367 2.89 27.03 18.63
C VAL A 367 3.74 28.26 18.31
N ALA A 368 4.23 28.94 19.36
CA ALA A 368 5.09 30.10 19.22
C ALA A 368 6.40 29.72 18.51
N CYS A 369 6.52 30.13 17.25
CA CYS A 369 7.65 29.83 16.39
C CYS A 369 7.56 30.74 15.17
N GLU A 370 8.60 31.53 14.92
CA GLU A 370 8.62 32.37 13.73
C GLU A 370 8.92 31.53 12.48
N TRP A 371 8.18 31.77 11.41
CA TRP A 371 8.42 31.16 10.12
C TRP A 371 7.98 32.08 8.98
N THR A 372 8.49 31.84 7.78
CA THR A 372 8.15 32.61 6.59
C THR A 372 7.45 31.70 5.58
N ASP A 373 6.28 32.12 5.10
CA ASP A 373 5.61 31.41 4.02
C ASP A 373 6.22 31.75 2.66
N TRP A 374 5.88 30.96 1.65
CA TRP A 374 6.39 31.07 0.29
C TRP A 374 6.12 32.44 -0.39
N THR A 375 5.21 33.25 0.15
CA THR A 375 4.94 34.62 -0.34
C THR A 375 5.83 35.68 0.30
N GLY A 376 6.71 35.28 1.23
CA GLY A 376 7.55 36.17 2.02
C GLY A 376 6.85 36.76 3.25
N ARG A 377 5.64 36.28 3.59
CA ARG A 377 4.94 36.73 4.80
C ARG A 377 5.54 36.05 6.03
N ARG A 378 5.95 36.85 7.01
CA ARG A 378 6.42 36.37 8.31
C ARG A 378 5.24 36.12 9.24
N HIS A 379 5.27 34.97 9.89
CA HIS A 379 4.34 34.53 10.93
C HIS A 379 5.10 34.43 12.25
N ASP A 380 4.45 34.75 13.36
CA ASP A 380 5.01 34.66 14.73
C ASP A 380 4.71 33.31 15.42
N LYS A 381 3.80 32.52 14.83
CA LYS A 381 3.35 31.22 15.33
C LYS A 381 2.87 30.32 14.21
N PHE A 382 2.83 29.02 14.49
CA PHE A 382 2.00 28.08 13.75
C PHE A 382 0.60 28.03 14.35
N ILE A 383 -0.41 28.03 13.49
CA ILE A 383 -1.82 27.83 13.85
C ILE A 383 -2.16 26.36 13.62
N GLY A 384 -2.77 25.70 14.60
CA GLY A 384 -3.11 24.29 14.56
C GLY A 384 -4.61 24.06 14.66
N ARG A 385 -5.11 23.12 13.87
CA ARG A 385 -6.50 22.64 13.88
C ARG A 385 -6.48 21.21 14.40
N PRO A 386 -6.76 20.95 15.69
CA PRO A 386 -6.42 19.67 16.35
C PRO A 386 -7.39 18.51 16.05
N VAL A 387 -7.86 18.44 14.81
CA VAL A 387 -8.61 17.32 14.24
C VAL A 387 -7.68 16.59 13.29
N SER A 388 -7.51 15.29 13.49
CA SER A 388 -6.69 14.47 12.59
C SER A 388 -7.42 13.21 12.16
N MET A 389 -7.09 12.73 10.97
CA MET A 389 -7.71 11.55 10.38
C MET A 389 -6.64 10.57 9.92
N TYR A 390 -6.98 9.29 9.94
CA TYR A 390 -6.15 8.25 9.34
C TYR A 390 -7.04 7.21 8.67
N ALA A 391 -6.82 6.99 7.37
CA ALA A 391 -7.64 6.11 6.56
C ALA A 391 -6.80 5.06 5.84
N MET A 392 -7.39 3.88 5.60
CA MET A 392 -6.65 2.71 5.11
C MET A 392 -7.45 1.77 4.21
N ARG A 393 -6.91 0.54 4.06
CA ARG A 393 -7.41 -0.48 3.14
C ARG A 393 -8.91 -0.74 3.20
N GLY A 394 -9.58 -0.59 4.34
CA GLY A 394 -11.04 -0.68 4.43
C GLY A 394 -11.76 0.31 3.50
N VAL A 395 -11.22 1.52 3.33
CA VAL A 395 -11.69 2.51 2.34
C VAL A 395 -11.09 2.21 0.96
N SER A 396 -9.82 1.84 0.92
CA SER A 396 -9.05 1.72 -0.31
C SER A 396 -9.51 0.59 -1.23
N ALA A 397 -9.82 -0.58 -0.68
CA ALA A 397 -10.04 -1.83 -1.43
C ALA A 397 -11.47 -2.00 -1.96
N HIS A 398 -12.01 -0.89 -2.45
CA HIS A 398 -13.26 -0.77 -3.17
C HIS A 398 -13.01 -0.18 -4.55
N SER A 399 -13.87 -0.46 -5.53
CA SER A 399 -13.74 0.14 -6.85
C SER A 399 -13.94 1.66 -6.83
N ASN A 400 -14.59 2.22 -5.80
CA ASN A 400 -14.76 3.67 -5.60
C ASN A 400 -13.75 4.26 -4.58
N GLY A 401 -12.71 3.50 -4.23
CA GLY A 401 -11.78 3.84 -3.16
C GLY A 401 -10.93 5.07 -3.45
N PHE A 402 -10.60 5.38 -4.71
CA PHE A 402 -9.85 6.60 -5.06
C PHE A 402 -10.64 7.86 -4.69
N GLN A 403 -11.90 7.94 -5.12
CA GLN A 403 -12.74 9.10 -4.84
C GLN A 403 -13.11 9.18 -3.35
N SER A 404 -13.29 8.03 -2.68
CA SER A 404 -13.51 8.00 -1.23
C SER A 404 -12.30 8.55 -0.46
N ALA A 405 -11.08 8.18 -0.84
CA ALA A 405 -9.86 8.74 -0.25
C ALA A 405 -9.76 10.26 -0.46
N ARG A 406 -10.08 10.75 -1.66
CA ARG A 406 -10.12 12.20 -1.94
C ARG A 406 -11.19 12.92 -1.12
N ALA A 407 -12.37 12.33 -0.92
CA ALA A 407 -13.43 12.91 -0.08
C ALA A 407 -12.99 13.07 1.39
N ILE A 408 -12.30 12.07 1.95
CA ILE A 408 -11.77 12.16 3.34
C ILE A 408 -10.63 13.21 3.41
N HIS A 409 -9.80 13.33 2.37
CA HIS A 409 -8.81 14.40 2.29
C HIS A 409 -9.47 15.79 2.14
N LEU A 410 -10.54 15.91 1.36
CA LEU A 410 -11.31 17.15 1.22
C LEU A 410 -11.86 17.63 2.55
N LEU A 411 -12.37 16.72 3.38
CA LEU A 411 -12.84 17.01 4.72
C LEU A 411 -11.73 17.58 5.62
N GLN A 412 -10.51 17.03 5.57
CA GLN A 412 -9.35 17.58 6.29
C GLN A 412 -8.96 18.98 5.79
N VAL A 413 -9.01 19.20 4.47
CA VAL A 413 -8.66 20.50 3.89
C VAL A 413 -9.67 21.58 4.27
N LEU A 414 -10.98 21.29 4.25
CA LEU A 414 -11.99 22.25 4.69
C LEU A 414 -11.83 22.66 6.16
N LEU A 415 -11.33 21.75 7.01
CA LEU A 415 -11.03 22.05 8.41
C LEU A 415 -9.65 22.74 8.60
N GLY A 416 -8.84 22.86 7.56
CA GLY A 416 -7.49 23.42 7.63
C GLY A 416 -6.48 22.55 8.38
N THR A 417 -6.67 21.22 8.42
CA THR A 417 -5.93 20.31 9.31
C THR A 417 -4.71 19.65 8.67
N ILE A 418 -4.33 20.04 7.46
CA ILE A 418 -3.19 19.45 6.73
C ILE A 418 -1.88 20.12 7.13
N ASP A 419 -0.93 19.30 7.57
CA ASP A 419 0.44 19.67 7.96
C ASP A 419 0.55 20.79 9.00
N CYS A 420 -0.41 20.86 9.94
CA CYS A 420 -0.44 21.84 11.02
C CYS A 420 -0.41 21.16 12.41
N PRO A 421 -0.10 21.89 13.50
CA PRO A 421 -0.13 21.33 14.85
C PRO A 421 -1.47 20.66 15.20
N GLY A 422 -1.41 19.44 15.71
CA GLY A 422 -2.58 18.61 16.04
C GLY A 422 -3.33 18.00 14.85
N GLY A 423 -2.95 18.34 13.62
CA GLY A 423 -3.55 17.85 12.37
C GLY A 423 -2.88 16.58 11.82
N PHE A 424 -3.04 16.32 10.52
CA PHE A 424 -2.38 15.23 9.80
C PHE A 424 -1.13 15.75 9.07
N CYS A 425 0.06 15.29 9.46
CA CYS A 425 1.35 15.85 9.06
C CYS A 425 2.13 14.92 8.12
N ALA A 426 2.88 15.51 7.20
CA ALA A 426 3.77 14.76 6.31
C ALA A 426 4.91 14.05 7.07
N LYS A 427 5.51 13.04 6.44
CA LYS A 427 6.75 12.41 6.89
C LYS A 427 7.84 12.60 5.83
N PRO A 428 9.07 13.02 6.20
CA PRO A 428 10.17 13.11 5.24
C PRO A 428 10.35 11.79 4.46
N PRO A 429 10.49 11.84 3.11
CA PRO A 429 10.84 13.01 2.31
C PRO A 429 9.64 13.78 1.71
N TYR A 430 8.43 13.58 2.25
CA TYR A 430 7.24 14.36 1.91
C TYR A 430 7.20 15.63 2.76
N PRO A 431 6.54 16.71 2.29
CA PRO A 431 5.67 16.82 1.10
C PRO A 431 6.37 16.77 -0.29
N LYS A 432 5.60 16.54 -1.36
CA LYS A 432 5.96 16.51 -2.79
C LYS A 432 4.97 17.34 -3.64
N PRO A 433 5.34 17.77 -4.87
CA PRO A 433 4.39 18.42 -5.79
C PRO A 433 3.13 17.59 -6.06
N VAL A 434 2.04 18.25 -6.46
CA VAL A 434 0.71 17.65 -6.66
C VAL A 434 0.34 17.68 -8.14
N PRO A 435 0.23 16.53 -8.83
CA PRO A 435 0.85 15.27 -8.46
C PRO A 435 2.39 15.31 -8.60
N PRO A 436 3.12 14.32 -8.08
CA PRO A 436 4.56 14.24 -8.26
C PRO A 436 4.95 14.25 -9.76
N PRO A 437 6.06 14.91 -10.15
CA PRO A 437 6.28 15.31 -11.55
C PRO A 437 6.84 14.21 -12.47
N ASN A 438 6.82 12.94 -12.06
CA ASN A 438 7.46 11.85 -12.80
C ASN A 438 6.44 11.01 -13.60
N ALA A 439 6.50 11.08 -14.92
CA ALA A 439 5.71 10.22 -15.82
C ALA A 439 6.27 8.78 -15.91
N PRO A 440 5.42 7.76 -16.14
CA PRO A 440 5.87 6.38 -16.35
C PRO A 440 6.65 6.25 -17.67
N ALA A 441 7.57 5.30 -17.73
CA ALA A 441 8.24 4.95 -18.98
C ALA A 441 7.24 4.39 -20.00
N GLN A 442 7.30 4.88 -21.24
CA GLN A 442 6.41 4.48 -22.33
C GLN A 442 7.08 3.62 -23.40
N HIS A 443 8.40 3.62 -23.46
CA HIS A 443 9.17 2.98 -24.52
C HIS A 443 10.23 2.04 -23.98
N SER A 444 10.19 0.80 -24.46
CA SER A 444 11.18 -0.26 -24.30
C SER A 444 11.89 -0.51 -25.64
N ALA A 445 13.12 -1.02 -25.59
CA ALA A 445 13.87 -1.43 -26.77
C ALA A 445 14.93 -2.50 -26.40
N PRO A 446 15.31 -3.37 -27.35
CA PRO A 446 16.33 -4.38 -27.11
C PRO A 446 17.63 -3.79 -26.57
N ASN A 447 18.23 -4.46 -25.59
CA ASN A 447 19.49 -4.10 -24.93
C ASN A 447 19.56 -2.65 -24.39
N THR A 448 18.42 -2.00 -24.19
CA THR A 448 18.34 -0.59 -23.80
C THR A 448 17.68 -0.46 -22.43
N SER A 449 18.20 0.41 -21.56
CA SER A 449 17.54 0.74 -20.29
C SER A 449 16.39 1.71 -20.53
N LEU A 450 15.34 1.65 -19.71
CA LEU A 450 14.26 2.64 -19.75
C LEU A 450 14.77 4.03 -19.37
N LYS A 451 14.26 5.07 -20.04
CA LYS A 451 14.62 6.48 -19.77
C LYS A 451 14.14 6.98 -18.40
N SER A 452 13.07 6.39 -17.87
CA SER A 452 12.48 6.67 -16.56
C SER A 452 12.03 5.37 -15.90
N SER A 453 11.54 5.47 -14.65
CA SER A 453 10.92 4.34 -13.95
C SER A 453 9.70 3.83 -14.73
N SER A 454 9.43 2.53 -14.67
CA SER A 454 8.22 1.95 -15.27
C SER A 454 6.94 2.36 -14.53
N LEU A 455 7.05 2.92 -13.32
CA LEU A 455 5.95 3.54 -12.58
C LEU A 455 6.10 5.07 -12.57
N GLY A 456 4.97 5.77 -12.53
CA GLY A 456 4.91 7.24 -12.46
C GLY A 456 3.50 7.74 -12.12
N PHE A 457 3.31 9.04 -12.27
CA PHE A 457 2.07 9.77 -12.01
C PHE A 457 1.61 10.47 -13.29
N PRO A 458 0.78 9.83 -14.12
CA PRO A 458 0.20 10.46 -15.30
C PRO A 458 -0.59 11.71 -14.95
N THR A 459 -0.41 12.77 -15.74
CA THR A 459 -1.11 14.06 -15.60
C THR A 459 -2.03 14.36 -16.77
N ALA A 460 -1.86 13.63 -17.87
CA ALA A 460 -2.65 13.77 -19.08
C ALA A 460 -2.63 12.47 -19.91
N PRO A 461 -3.52 12.32 -20.92
CA PRO A 461 -3.53 11.17 -21.83
C PRO A 461 -2.20 10.88 -22.54
N GLU A 462 -1.35 11.89 -22.73
CA GLU A 462 -0.02 11.75 -23.31
C GLU A 462 0.94 10.89 -22.48
N ASP A 463 0.69 10.76 -21.18
CA ASP A 463 1.52 9.97 -20.26
C ASP A 463 1.15 8.48 -20.24
N LEU A 464 0.10 8.06 -20.97
CA LEU A 464 -0.36 6.67 -20.98
C LEU A 464 0.63 5.74 -21.66
N VAL A 465 0.68 4.49 -21.17
CA VAL A 465 1.59 3.43 -21.65
C VAL A 465 0.83 2.53 -22.63
N VAL A 466 0.43 3.14 -23.75
CA VAL A 466 -0.30 2.51 -24.86
C VAL A 466 0.47 2.61 -26.18
N ASP A 467 0.13 1.77 -27.16
CA ASP A 467 0.66 1.87 -28.52
C ASP A 467 -0.09 2.92 -29.37
N ALA A 468 0.25 3.02 -30.65
CA ALA A 468 -0.33 4.01 -31.56
C ALA A 468 -1.84 3.77 -31.81
N GLU A 469 -2.28 2.52 -31.64
CA GLU A 469 -3.68 2.09 -31.73
C GLU A 469 -4.41 2.19 -30.37
N GLY A 470 -3.75 2.70 -29.33
CA GLY A 470 -4.32 2.87 -27.99
C GLY A 470 -4.38 1.58 -27.17
N LYS A 471 -3.72 0.50 -27.59
CA LYS A 471 -3.69 -0.77 -26.84
C LYS A 471 -2.65 -0.75 -25.72
N PRO A 472 -2.90 -1.43 -24.58
CA PRO A 472 -1.95 -1.48 -23.49
C PRO A 472 -0.59 -2.07 -23.89
N LYS A 473 0.51 -1.44 -23.49
CA LYS A 473 1.87 -1.99 -23.69
C LYS A 473 2.39 -2.80 -22.50
N ARG A 474 1.72 -2.73 -21.35
CA ARG A 474 2.06 -3.53 -20.17
C ARG A 474 1.17 -4.74 -20.03
N ILE A 475 1.73 -5.86 -19.56
CA ILE A 475 0.99 -7.11 -19.32
C ILE A 475 -0.06 -6.97 -18.21
N ASP A 476 0.16 -6.08 -17.24
CA ASP A 476 -0.80 -5.76 -16.18
C ASP A 476 -1.80 -4.68 -16.60
N LYS A 477 -1.69 -4.14 -17.83
CA LYS A 477 -2.49 -3.04 -18.39
C LYS A 477 -2.45 -1.74 -17.57
N ALA A 478 -1.49 -1.57 -16.67
CA ALA A 478 -1.32 -0.33 -15.92
C ALA A 478 -1.02 0.84 -16.86
N PHE A 479 -1.57 2.02 -16.55
CA PHE A 479 -1.45 3.24 -17.36
C PHE A 479 -2.05 3.10 -18.77
N SER A 480 -3.04 2.23 -18.93
CA SER A 480 -3.90 2.19 -20.13
C SER A 480 -5.18 2.99 -19.91
N TRP A 481 -6.04 3.06 -20.93
CA TRP A 481 -7.37 3.66 -20.79
C TRP A 481 -8.26 3.01 -19.72
N GLU A 482 -8.02 1.74 -19.38
CA GLU A 482 -8.79 1.01 -18.36
C GLU A 482 -8.44 1.42 -16.92
N ALA A 483 -7.17 1.77 -16.68
CA ALA A 483 -6.62 2.22 -15.39
C ALA A 483 -5.51 3.27 -15.58
N PRO A 484 -5.87 4.52 -15.96
CA PRO A 484 -4.91 5.58 -16.29
C PRO A 484 -3.94 5.94 -15.16
N LEU A 485 -4.38 5.90 -13.90
CA LEU A 485 -3.63 6.35 -12.72
C LEU A 485 -3.08 5.17 -11.91
N ALA A 486 -2.70 4.08 -12.57
CA ALA A 486 -2.18 2.87 -11.95
C ALA A 486 -0.74 3.01 -11.42
N ILE A 487 -0.51 4.00 -10.53
CA ILE A 487 0.80 4.43 -10.05
C ILE A 487 1.59 3.34 -9.29
N GLN A 488 0.97 2.20 -8.97
CA GLN A 488 1.63 1.03 -8.38
C GLN A 488 1.33 -0.30 -9.12
N GLY A 489 0.93 -0.25 -10.39
CA GLY A 489 0.66 -1.41 -11.25
C GLY A 489 -0.50 -2.31 -10.78
N LEU A 490 -0.77 -3.40 -11.52
CA LEU A 490 -1.91 -4.31 -11.28
C LEU A 490 -1.47 -5.77 -11.16
N LEU A 491 -0.65 -6.11 -10.14
CA LEU A 491 -0.15 -7.48 -9.93
C LEU A 491 -1.24 -8.56 -9.92
N HIS A 492 -2.45 -8.24 -9.44
CA HIS A 492 -3.57 -9.19 -9.39
C HIS A 492 -4.04 -9.65 -10.78
N MET A 493 -3.79 -8.88 -11.85
CA MET A 493 -4.19 -9.20 -13.22
C MET A 493 -3.12 -9.94 -14.03
N VAL A 494 -1.86 -9.93 -13.60
CA VAL A 494 -0.72 -10.40 -14.41
C VAL A 494 -0.88 -11.83 -14.92
N ILE A 495 -1.28 -12.77 -14.05
CA ILE A 495 -1.44 -14.19 -14.44
C ILE A 495 -2.64 -14.37 -15.38
N THR A 496 -3.73 -13.64 -15.12
CA THR A 496 -4.94 -13.68 -15.96
C THR A 496 -4.65 -13.16 -17.36
N ASN A 497 -4.03 -12.00 -17.46
CA ASN A 497 -3.63 -11.37 -18.72
C ASN A 497 -2.60 -12.20 -19.49
N ALA A 498 -1.55 -12.69 -18.82
CA ALA A 498 -0.53 -13.54 -19.43
C ALA A 498 -1.09 -14.86 -19.98
N THR A 499 -2.12 -15.44 -19.36
CA THR A 499 -2.75 -16.68 -19.84
C THR A 499 -3.83 -16.43 -20.90
N ASN A 500 -4.36 -15.21 -20.97
CA ASN A 500 -5.25 -14.77 -22.04
C ASN A 500 -4.49 -14.26 -23.27
N TYR A 501 -3.17 -14.04 -23.15
CA TYR A 501 -2.34 -13.39 -24.17
C TYR A 501 -2.82 -11.97 -24.49
N ASP A 502 -3.29 -11.28 -23.45
CA ASP A 502 -3.89 -9.96 -23.54
C ASP A 502 -3.12 -9.00 -22.63
N PRO A 503 -2.36 -8.03 -23.16
CA PRO A 503 -2.29 -7.66 -24.58
C PRO A 503 -1.39 -8.56 -25.45
N TYR A 504 -0.51 -9.37 -24.84
CA TYR A 504 0.43 -10.24 -25.57
C TYR A 504 0.94 -11.41 -24.73
N ARG A 505 1.64 -12.34 -25.39
CA ARG A 505 2.38 -13.44 -24.72
C ARG A 505 3.65 -12.90 -24.02
N ILE A 506 3.89 -13.31 -22.78
CA ILE A 506 5.18 -13.15 -22.09
C ILE A 506 6.02 -14.43 -22.22
N ASP A 507 7.32 -14.34 -21.95
CA ASP A 507 8.21 -15.50 -21.86
C ASP A 507 8.44 -15.94 -20.42
N THR A 508 8.82 -14.99 -19.55
CA THR A 508 9.22 -15.28 -18.18
C THR A 508 8.43 -14.42 -17.19
N LEU A 509 7.89 -15.07 -16.16
CA LEU A 509 7.28 -14.42 -14.99
C LEU A 509 8.20 -14.61 -13.77
N MET A 510 8.77 -13.52 -13.26
CA MET A 510 9.54 -13.49 -12.01
C MET A 510 8.67 -12.96 -10.89
N LEU A 511 8.55 -13.72 -9.80
CA LEU A 511 7.83 -13.34 -8.58
C LEU A 511 8.77 -13.38 -7.38
N PHE A 512 8.74 -12.32 -6.58
CA PHE A 512 9.48 -12.23 -5.32
C PHE A 512 8.52 -11.97 -4.16
N MET A 513 8.51 -12.85 -3.14
CA MET A 513 7.67 -12.72 -1.94
C MET A 513 6.16 -12.54 -2.22
N THR A 514 5.63 -13.26 -3.20
CA THR A 514 4.21 -13.21 -3.59
C THR A 514 3.59 -14.59 -3.62
N ASN A 515 2.44 -14.78 -2.99
CA ASN A 515 1.73 -16.06 -2.96
C ASN A 515 0.46 -16.04 -3.85
N MET A 516 0.63 -15.79 -5.15
CA MET A 516 -0.50 -15.65 -6.11
C MET A 516 -1.29 -16.94 -6.29
N ALA A 517 -0.69 -18.11 -6.07
CA ALA A 517 -1.39 -19.38 -6.08
C ALA A 517 -2.36 -19.56 -4.89
N TRP A 518 -2.40 -18.62 -3.94
CA TRP A 518 -3.18 -18.74 -2.72
C TRP A 518 -3.78 -17.39 -2.27
N ASN A 519 -3.25 -16.75 -1.23
CA ASN A 519 -3.86 -15.57 -0.59
C ASN A 519 -3.64 -14.25 -1.35
N SER A 520 -2.62 -14.14 -2.21
CA SER A 520 -2.36 -12.89 -2.95
C SER A 520 -3.29 -12.71 -4.16
N SER A 521 -4.00 -13.76 -4.59
CA SER A 521 -4.99 -13.68 -5.66
C SER A 521 -6.38 -13.38 -5.13
N MET A 522 -7.17 -12.66 -5.93
CA MET A 522 -8.61 -12.50 -5.67
C MET A 522 -9.30 -13.84 -5.78
N ASN A 523 -9.04 -14.63 -6.83
CA ASN A 523 -9.58 -15.98 -6.99
C ASN A 523 -8.50 -17.08 -6.95
N THR A 524 -8.34 -17.71 -5.80
CA THR A 524 -7.34 -18.78 -5.61
C THR A 524 -7.53 -19.96 -6.59
N LYS A 525 -8.77 -20.40 -6.84
CA LYS A 525 -9.03 -21.59 -7.67
C LYS A 525 -8.69 -21.31 -9.13
N THR A 526 -9.17 -20.19 -9.65
CA THR A 526 -8.95 -19.78 -11.05
C THR A 526 -7.48 -19.54 -11.33
N ILE A 527 -6.77 -18.80 -10.47
CA ILE A 527 -5.36 -18.50 -10.67
C ILE A 527 -4.50 -19.78 -10.68
N ARG A 528 -4.78 -20.75 -9.81
CA ARG A 528 -4.07 -22.05 -9.84
C ARG A 528 -4.31 -22.83 -11.13
N ASN A 529 -5.51 -22.76 -11.69
CA ASN A 529 -5.80 -23.36 -12.99
C ASN A 529 -5.04 -22.65 -14.10
N ARG A 530 -5.00 -21.31 -14.09
CA ARG A 530 -4.26 -20.49 -15.04
C ARG A 530 -2.75 -20.75 -15.00
N LEU A 531 -2.16 -20.91 -13.82
CA LEU A 531 -0.74 -21.26 -13.69
C LEU A 531 -0.37 -22.61 -14.34
N ARG A 532 -1.35 -23.51 -14.51
CA ARG A 532 -1.21 -24.81 -15.20
C ARG A 532 -1.69 -24.78 -16.64
N ALA A 533 -2.29 -23.68 -17.09
CA ALA A 533 -2.89 -23.62 -18.41
C ALA A 533 -1.84 -23.88 -19.49
N LYS A 534 -2.19 -24.74 -20.43
CA LYS A 534 -1.43 -25.04 -21.64
C LYS A 534 -2.17 -24.52 -22.86
N ASP A 535 -1.45 -24.23 -23.93
CA ASP A 535 -2.06 -23.93 -25.22
C ASP A 535 -2.31 -25.21 -26.04
N GLU A 536 -2.76 -25.03 -27.29
CA GLU A 536 -3.14 -26.12 -28.18
C GLU A 536 -1.97 -27.06 -28.55
N LEU A 537 -0.72 -26.59 -28.38
CA LEU A 537 0.49 -27.39 -28.61
C LEU A 537 0.93 -28.18 -27.37
N GLY A 538 0.24 -27.97 -26.24
CA GLY A 538 0.59 -28.59 -24.96
C GLY A 538 1.66 -27.82 -24.17
N ASP A 539 2.13 -26.68 -24.68
CA ASP A 539 3.08 -25.82 -23.99
C ASP A 539 2.38 -24.96 -22.93
N TYR A 540 3.06 -24.68 -21.82
CA TYR A 540 2.51 -23.79 -20.81
C TYR A 540 2.31 -22.37 -21.37
N LYS A 541 1.13 -21.80 -21.12
CA LYS A 541 0.81 -20.44 -21.58
C LYS A 541 1.74 -19.37 -21.00
N ILE A 542 2.23 -19.57 -19.77
CA ILE A 542 3.35 -18.82 -19.21
C ILE A 542 4.57 -19.74 -19.32
N PRO A 543 5.53 -19.50 -20.22
CA PRO A 543 6.57 -20.48 -20.52
C PRO A 543 7.49 -20.79 -19.32
N PHE A 544 7.89 -19.78 -18.55
CA PHE A 544 8.81 -19.97 -17.43
C PHE A 544 8.45 -19.11 -16.22
N ILE A 545 8.39 -19.70 -15.03
CA ILE A 545 8.06 -19.03 -13.76
C ILE A 545 9.24 -19.16 -12.80
N VAL A 546 9.76 -18.02 -12.35
CA VAL A 546 10.78 -17.93 -11.30
C VAL A 546 10.11 -17.46 -10.01
N VAL A 547 10.32 -18.18 -8.92
CA VAL A 547 9.84 -17.77 -7.59
C VAL A 547 11.02 -17.61 -6.65
N SER A 548 11.19 -16.40 -6.13
CA SER A 548 12.09 -16.11 -5.02
C SER A 548 11.28 -15.94 -3.73
N ASP A 549 11.49 -16.84 -2.77
CA ASP A 549 10.78 -16.87 -1.50
C ASP A 549 11.73 -17.43 -0.41
N ALA A 550 11.45 -17.12 0.85
CA ALA A 550 12.18 -17.69 1.98
C ALA A 550 11.56 -19.01 2.47
N PHE A 551 10.28 -19.25 2.14
CA PHE A 551 9.50 -20.38 2.65
C PHE A 551 8.80 -21.17 1.53
N HIS A 552 8.54 -22.45 1.79
CA HIS A 552 7.74 -23.33 0.93
C HIS A 552 6.25 -22.98 1.01
N SER A 553 5.89 -21.87 0.35
CA SER A 553 4.51 -21.41 0.17
C SER A 553 3.81 -22.19 -0.96
N GLU A 554 2.49 -22.07 -1.08
CA GLU A 554 1.72 -22.71 -2.15
C GLU A 554 2.23 -22.32 -3.54
N MET A 555 2.67 -21.06 -3.72
CA MET A 555 3.20 -20.55 -4.99
C MET A 555 4.49 -21.23 -5.43
N VAL A 556 5.34 -21.66 -4.50
CA VAL A 556 6.62 -22.34 -4.83
C VAL A 556 6.38 -23.57 -5.70
N ASN A 557 5.31 -24.32 -5.48
CA ASN A 557 5.00 -25.52 -6.26
C ASN A 557 4.64 -25.25 -7.73
N PHE A 558 4.34 -24.02 -8.09
CA PHE A 558 4.04 -23.62 -9.46
C PHE A 558 5.26 -23.07 -10.21
N ALA A 559 6.41 -22.92 -9.53
CA ALA A 559 7.63 -22.45 -10.13
C ALA A 559 8.23 -23.47 -11.13
N ASP A 560 8.98 -22.95 -12.10
CA ASP A 560 9.99 -23.68 -12.85
C ASP A 560 11.32 -23.65 -12.11
N LEU A 561 11.72 -22.46 -11.65
CA LEU A 561 12.94 -22.22 -10.91
C LEU A 561 12.61 -21.57 -9.56
N VAL A 562 13.07 -22.17 -8.47
CA VAL A 562 12.98 -21.63 -7.11
C VAL A 562 14.34 -21.10 -6.70
N LEU A 563 14.38 -19.83 -6.30
CA LEU A 563 15.57 -19.17 -5.77
C LEU A 563 15.35 -18.89 -4.28
N PRO A 564 16.00 -19.63 -3.37
CA PRO A 564 15.68 -19.53 -1.95
C PRO A 564 16.29 -18.27 -1.32
N ASP A 565 15.42 -17.44 -0.75
CA ASP A 565 15.76 -16.22 -0.03
C ASP A 565 16.16 -16.53 1.43
N THR A 566 16.86 -15.58 2.05
CA THR A 566 17.20 -15.61 3.47
C THR A 566 16.01 -15.22 4.35
N THR A 567 16.11 -15.31 5.67
CA THR A 567 15.19 -14.58 6.56
C THR A 567 15.71 -13.15 6.81
N TYR A 568 14.96 -12.33 7.54
CA TYR A 568 15.36 -10.95 7.82
C TYR A 568 16.53 -10.81 8.81
N LEU A 569 16.90 -11.89 9.52
CA LEU A 569 18.02 -11.93 10.46
C LEU A 569 19.35 -12.38 9.81
N GLU A 570 19.28 -12.79 8.54
CA GLU A 570 20.34 -13.44 7.77
C GLU A 570 20.83 -12.56 6.60
N ARG A 571 20.42 -11.27 6.51
CA ARG A 571 20.62 -10.44 5.32
C ARG A 571 21.03 -9.01 5.59
N HIS A 572 21.69 -8.42 4.59
CA HIS A 572 21.79 -6.98 4.43
C HIS A 572 20.53 -6.47 3.70
N ASP A 573 19.92 -5.41 4.22
CA ASP A 573 18.76 -4.72 3.63
C ASP A 573 18.70 -3.31 4.19
N THR A 574 18.02 -2.37 3.52
CA THR A 574 17.88 -1.00 4.04
C THR A 574 16.44 -0.50 3.95
N LEU A 575 16.13 0.47 4.80
CA LEU A 575 14.81 1.07 4.91
C LEU A 575 14.98 2.54 4.55
N SER A 576 15.15 2.74 3.25
CA SER A 576 15.86 3.86 2.64
C SER A 576 15.02 5.11 2.44
N MET A 577 15.67 6.28 2.48
CA MET A 577 15.10 7.56 2.04
C MET A 577 14.72 7.62 0.55
N LEU A 578 15.26 6.73 -0.29
CA LEU A 578 14.94 6.62 -1.71
C LEU A 578 13.77 5.68 -2.01
N ASP A 579 13.24 5.01 -0.98
CA ASP A 579 12.11 4.10 -1.10
C ASP A 579 11.07 4.44 -0.02
N ARG A 580 11.12 3.72 1.10
CA ARG A 580 10.16 3.83 2.18
C ARG A 580 10.90 3.88 3.51
N PRO A 581 11.21 5.10 4.00
CA PRO A 581 11.98 5.26 5.23
C PRO A 581 11.16 4.95 6.48
N ILE A 582 11.79 5.10 7.64
CA ILE A 582 11.15 5.00 8.97
C ILE A 582 10.95 6.39 9.59
N SER A 583 10.95 7.44 8.77
CA SER A 583 10.79 8.84 9.22
C SER A 583 9.55 9.04 10.09
N GLU A 584 9.67 9.96 11.02
CA GLU A 584 8.56 10.48 11.82
C GLU A 584 8.25 11.91 11.39
N ILE A 585 7.13 12.48 11.87
CA ILE A 585 6.65 13.78 11.39
C ILE A 585 7.67 14.91 11.63
N ASP A 586 8.51 14.78 12.65
CA ASP A 586 9.49 15.75 13.13
C ASP A 586 10.95 15.35 12.86
N ALA A 587 11.20 14.19 12.23
CA ALA A 587 12.55 13.68 12.03
C ALA A 587 12.72 12.84 10.75
N VAL A 588 13.81 13.09 10.05
CA VAL A 588 14.29 12.22 8.96
C VAL A 588 14.92 10.98 9.57
N CYS A 589 14.40 9.80 9.25
CA CYS A 589 14.91 8.55 9.80
C CYS A 589 14.99 7.45 8.75
N ASP A 590 16.11 6.74 8.71
CA ASP A 590 16.26 5.48 7.98
C ASP A 590 16.96 4.43 8.86
N SER A 591 16.89 3.17 8.42
CA SER A 591 17.44 2.05 9.18
C SER A 591 17.99 0.98 8.27
N ILE A 592 18.74 0.06 8.87
CA ILE A 592 19.31 -1.09 8.19
C ILE A 592 18.84 -2.39 8.80
N ARG A 593 18.96 -3.46 8.01
CA ARG A 593 19.12 -4.83 8.49
C ARG A 593 20.51 -5.27 8.11
N HIS A 594 21.25 -5.79 9.06
CA HIS A 594 22.48 -6.53 8.81
C HIS A 594 22.30 -7.95 9.34
N PRO A 595 23.03 -8.94 8.81
CA PRO A 595 22.96 -10.30 9.30
C PRO A 595 23.44 -10.33 10.75
N ILE A 596 22.62 -10.90 11.63
CA ILE A 596 22.99 -11.21 13.02
C ILE A 596 23.10 -12.71 13.24
N LEU A 597 22.68 -13.51 12.25
CA LEU A 597 22.85 -14.96 12.19
C LEU A 597 23.46 -15.34 10.85
N PRO A 598 24.43 -16.28 10.82
CA PRO A 598 24.87 -16.88 9.56
C PRO A 598 23.76 -17.79 9.01
N PRO A 599 23.51 -17.80 7.69
CA PRO A 599 22.68 -18.81 7.07
C PRO A 599 23.26 -20.22 7.29
N ASN A 600 22.42 -21.19 7.65
CA ASN A 600 22.78 -22.60 7.79
C ASN A 600 22.28 -23.47 6.61
N ARG A 601 22.01 -22.81 5.47
CA ARG A 601 21.40 -23.36 4.25
C ARG A 601 22.08 -22.70 3.06
N ASP A 602 21.99 -23.31 1.88
CA ASP A 602 22.53 -22.75 0.63
C ASP A 602 21.56 -21.70 0.04
N VAL A 603 21.47 -20.55 0.69
CA VAL A 603 20.51 -19.48 0.37
C VAL A 603 21.19 -18.14 0.17
N ARG A 604 20.56 -17.26 -0.63
CA ARG A 604 21.07 -15.90 -0.88
C ARG A 604 19.94 -14.90 -0.78
N ALA A 605 20.23 -13.74 -0.19
CA ALA A 605 19.27 -12.65 -0.16
C ALA A 605 18.88 -12.23 -1.58
N TRP A 606 17.60 -12.00 -1.85
CA TRP A 606 17.13 -11.62 -3.19
C TRP A 606 17.83 -10.37 -3.75
N GLN A 607 18.12 -9.39 -2.91
CA GLN A 607 18.86 -8.19 -3.28
C GLN A 607 20.27 -8.53 -3.81
N GLU A 608 20.95 -9.50 -3.20
CA GLU A 608 22.27 -9.98 -3.65
C GLU A 608 22.17 -10.72 -4.99
N VAL A 609 21.09 -11.50 -5.18
CA VAL A 609 20.81 -12.18 -6.45
C VAL A 609 20.59 -11.17 -7.58
N LEU A 610 19.84 -10.09 -7.34
CA LEU A 610 19.61 -9.06 -8.35
C LEU A 610 20.88 -8.31 -8.73
N VAL A 611 21.73 -7.97 -7.75
CA VAL A 611 23.04 -7.33 -8.02
C VAL A 611 23.93 -8.26 -8.84
N ASP A 612 23.94 -9.56 -8.56
CA ASP A 612 24.66 -10.58 -9.36
C ASP A 612 24.12 -10.68 -10.80
N LEU A 613 22.81 -10.83 -10.96
CA LEU A 613 22.18 -10.86 -12.29
C LEU A 613 22.44 -9.57 -13.08
N ALA A 614 22.40 -8.40 -12.45
CA ALA A 614 22.70 -7.13 -13.10
C ALA A 614 24.16 -7.05 -13.59
N LYS A 615 25.11 -7.60 -12.83
CA LYS A 615 26.52 -7.72 -13.24
C LYS A 615 26.66 -8.66 -14.44
N ARG A 616 26.02 -9.84 -14.37
CA ARG A 616 26.03 -10.86 -15.44
C ARG A 616 25.41 -10.34 -16.75
N LEU A 617 24.33 -9.58 -16.65
CA LEU A 617 23.61 -8.95 -17.76
C LEU A 617 24.22 -7.59 -18.20
N LYS A 618 25.29 -7.14 -17.55
CA LYS A 618 26.04 -5.91 -17.86
C LYS A 618 25.16 -4.65 -17.88
N PHE A 619 24.36 -4.47 -16.83
CA PHE A 619 23.52 -3.28 -16.70
C PHE A 619 24.38 -2.02 -16.51
N PRO A 620 24.11 -0.92 -17.24
CA PRO A 620 24.92 0.30 -17.18
C PRO A 620 25.11 0.86 -15.76
N ALA A 621 24.07 0.80 -14.92
CA ALA A 621 24.17 1.24 -13.52
C ALA A 621 25.08 0.36 -12.65
N PHE A 622 25.33 -0.90 -13.04
CA PHE A 622 26.05 -1.91 -12.25
C PHE A 622 27.41 -2.31 -12.84
N THR A 623 27.71 -1.90 -14.07
CA THR A 623 28.99 -2.19 -14.74
C THR A 623 29.62 -0.93 -15.34
N HIS A 624 30.94 -0.93 -15.45
CA HIS A 624 31.70 0.03 -16.22
C HIS A 624 31.53 -0.24 -17.73
N GLU A 625 31.96 0.71 -18.59
CA GLU A 625 31.86 0.56 -20.05
C GLU A 625 32.64 -0.65 -20.61
N ASN A 626 33.72 -1.03 -19.94
CA ASN A 626 34.51 -2.23 -20.25
C ASN A 626 33.83 -3.54 -19.77
N GLY A 627 32.64 -3.46 -19.17
CA GLY A 627 31.88 -4.58 -18.65
C GLY A 627 32.29 -5.09 -17.27
N THR A 628 33.27 -4.48 -16.58
CA THR A 628 33.62 -4.88 -15.22
C THR A 628 32.58 -4.42 -14.20
N PRO A 629 32.30 -5.19 -13.13
CA PRO A 629 31.37 -4.77 -12.07
C PRO A 629 31.79 -3.46 -11.39
N ARG A 630 30.81 -2.57 -11.14
CA ARG A 630 30.99 -1.35 -10.32
C ARG A 630 30.96 -1.63 -8.81
N TYR A 631 30.22 -2.67 -8.42
CA TYR A 631 29.95 -3.03 -7.03
C TYR A 631 30.36 -4.47 -6.78
N ARG A 632 31.01 -4.72 -5.64
CA ARG A 632 31.38 -6.09 -5.26
C ARG A 632 30.15 -6.94 -4.98
N ASP A 633 29.25 -6.44 -4.13
CA ASP A 633 28.06 -7.10 -3.60
C ASP A 633 26.97 -6.05 -3.30
N TYR A 634 25.84 -6.49 -2.74
CA TYR A 634 24.75 -5.58 -2.38
C TYR A 634 25.13 -4.57 -1.29
N ALA A 635 25.93 -4.96 -0.29
CA ALA A 635 26.34 -4.05 0.77
C ALA A 635 27.20 -2.90 0.24
N ASP A 636 28.11 -3.20 -0.69
CA ASP A 636 28.93 -2.22 -1.40
C ASP A 636 28.10 -1.33 -2.34
N PHE A 637 27.10 -1.92 -3.01
CA PHE A 637 26.12 -1.17 -3.82
C PHE A 637 25.37 -0.12 -2.98
N ILE A 638 24.84 -0.49 -1.81
CA ILE A 638 24.09 0.43 -0.94
C ILE A 638 24.91 1.66 -0.53
N VAL A 639 26.20 1.47 -0.28
CA VAL A 639 27.10 2.56 0.12
C VAL A 639 27.46 3.45 -1.06
N ARG A 640 27.84 2.84 -2.18
CA ARG A 640 28.49 3.53 -3.32
C ARG A 640 27.54 4.02 -4.39
N TYR A 641 26.34 3.45 -4.49
CA TYR A 641 25.35 3.95 -5.43
C TYR A 641 24.85 5.31 -4.99
N GLU A 642 24.83 6.24 -5.94
CA GLU A 642 24.30 7.58 -5.76
C GLU A 642 23.24 7.81 -6.84
N ARG A 643 22.02 8.18 -6.42
CA ARG A 643 20.96 8.61 -7.35
C ARG A 643 21.33 9.95 -7.98
N ASP A 644 21.84 10.84 -7.13
CA ASP A 644 22.39 12.15 -7.47
C ASP A 644 23.68 12.37 -6.65
N PRO A 645 24.59 13.26 -7.07
CA PRO A 645 25.81 13.54 -6.31
C PRO A 645 25.54 13.88 -4.84
N GLY A 646 26.05 13.02 -3.95
CA GLY A 646 25.88 13.10 -2.51
C GLY A 646 24.64 12.41 -1.94
N ILE A 647 23.77 11.82 -2.75
CA ILE A 647 22.49 11.23 -2.33
C ILE A 647 22.49 9.73 -2.63
N GLY A 648 22.63 8.92 -1.58
CA GLY A 648 22.56 7.46 -1.65
C GLY A 648 21.29 6.90 -0.98
N PHE A 649 21.23 5.59 -0.82
CA PHE A 649 20.12 4.92 -0.14
C PHE A 649 20.01 5.28 1.34
N LEU A 650 21.15 5.39 2.03
CA LEU A 650 21.22 5.68 3.45
C LEU A 650 21.65 7.14 3.67
N ALA A 651 20.96 7.86 4.54
CA ALA A 651 21.12 9.28 4.83
C ALA A 651 22.09 9.55 6.00
N GLY A 652 22.20 8.64 6.96
CA GLY A 652 23.13 8.77 8.09
C GLY A 652 24.61 8.61 7.73
N TRP A 653 25.49 9.37 8.40
CA TRP A 653 26.96 9.28 8.30
C TRP A 653 27.52 9.28 6.88
N ARG A 654 27.08 10.24 6.05
CA ARG A 654 27.64 10.56 4.73
C ARG A 654 28.97 11.32 4.85
N GLY A 655 29.62 11.53 3.71
CA GLY A 655 30.97 12.09 3.63
C GLY A 655 32.03 11.03 3.88
N LYS A 656 33.22 11.17 3.27
CA LYS A 656 34.29 10.17 3.36
C LYS A 656 34.72 9.83 4.80
N ASP A 657 34.53 10.76 5.73
CA ASP A 657 34.82 10.62 7.15
C ASP A 657 33.59 10.26 8.02
N GLY A 658 32.38 10.27 7.44
CA GLY A 658 31.11 9.98 8.11
C GLY A 658 30.53 11.13 8.92
N THR A 659 30.97 12.37 8.71
CA THR A 659 30.55 13.53 9.51
C THR A 659 29.30 14.26 9.00
N LYS A 660 28.85 13.98 7.77
CA LYS A 660 27.74 14.70 7.13
C LYS A 660 26.42 13.92 7.28
N PRO A 661 25.31 14.54 7.71
CA PRO A 661 23.99 13.93 7.64
C PRO A 661 23.32 14.22 6.29
N LEU A 662 22.39 13.35 5.88
CA LEU A 662 21.46 13.50 4.74
C LEU A 662 22.10 13.49 3.35
N ARG A 663 23.12 14.34 3.12
CA ARG A 663 23.82 14.50 1.85
C ARG A 663 25.33 14.54 2.04
N GLY A 664 26.04 13.82 1.19
CA GLY A 664 27.50 13.76 1.16
C GLY A 664 28.00 12.55 0.40
N GLU A 665 29.30 12.52 0.15
CA GLU A 665 29.99 11.45 -0.58
C GLU A 665 29.78 10.07 0.09
N PRO A 666 29.88 8.97 -0.67
CA PRO A 666 29.83 7.62 -0.10
C PRO A 666 30.85 7.42 1.02
N ASN A 667 30.37 6.89 2.16
CA ASN A 667 31.20 6.53 3.31
C ASN A 667 31.45 5.02 3.32
N PRO A 668 32.68 4.52 3.09
CA PRO A 668 32.98 3.09 3.13
C PRO A 668 32.67 2.39 4.46
N ARG A 669 32.56 3.14 5.57
CA ARG A 669 32.21 2.64 6.91
C ARG A 669 30.76 2.95 7.30
N GLN A 670 29.89 3.26 6.34
CA GLN A 670 28.51 3.63 6.64
C GLN A 670 27.77 2.50 7.38
N TRP A 671 27.90 1.25 6.92
CA TRP A 671 27.31 0.09 7.61
C TRP A 671 27.78 -0.03 9.06
N ASP A 672 29.08 0.08 9.32
CA ASP A 672 29.65 0.04 10.68
C ASP A 672 29.09 1.17 11.56
N ALA A 673 28.91 2.36 10.98
CA ALA A 673 28.32 3.49 11.69
C ALA A 673 26.86 3.19 12.10
N TYR A 674 26.03 2.64 11.21
CA TYR A 674 24.68 2.22 11.58
C TYR A 674 24.68 1.13 12.65
N VAL A 675 25.55 0.11 12.54
CA VAL A 675 25.66 -0.96 13.55
C VAL A 675 26.03 -0.38 14.92
N ALA A 676 26.99 0.55 14.97
CA ALA A 676 27.39 1.23 16.20
C ALA A 676 26.26 2.08 16.82
N HIS A 677 25.29 2.50 16.02
CA HIS A 677 24.12 3.28 16.43
C HIS A 677 22.82 2.48 16.40
N GLN A 678 22.92 1.18 16.73
CA GLN A 678 21.76 0.31 16.92
C GLN A 678 20.87 0.15 15.68
N SER A 679 21.49 0.23 14.50
CA SER A 679 20.92 -0.03 13.18
C SER A 679 19.95 1.02 12.63
N PHE A 680 19.94 2.24 13.18
CA PHE A 680 19.12 3.34 12.64
C PHE A 680 19.86 4.69 12.68
N PHE A 681 19.39 5.63 11.89
CA PHE A 681 19.80 7.03 11.90
C PHE A 681 18.57 7.92 12.10
N GLN A 682 18.78 9.04 12.78
CA GLN A 682 17.73 10.02 13.07
C GLN A 682 18.30 11.43 13.02
N TYR A 683 17.66 12.30 12.25
CA TYR A 683 17.94 13.74 12.18
C TYR A 683 16.66 14.51 12.47
N HIS A 684 16.62 15.22 13.60
CA HIS A 684 15.46 16.03 13.97
C HIS A 684 15.40 17.31 13.15
N LEU A 685 14.23 17.61 12.62
CA LEU A 685 13.98 18.86 11.90
C LEU A 685 13.97 20.03 12.91
N PRO A 686 14.55 21.19 12.55
CA PRO A 686 14.36 22.44 13.27
C PRO A 686 12.88 22.77 13.46
N GLU A 687 12.52 23.38 14.59
CA GLU A 687 11.12 23.62 14.95
C GLU A 687 10.36 24.48 13.93
N ASN A 688 11.04 25.47 13.36
CA ASN A 688 10.48 26.41 12.39
C ASN A 688 10.19 25.81 11.01
N ILE A 689 10.52 24.53 10.78
CA ILE A 689 10.23 23.82 9.52
C ILE A 689 9.41 22.53 9.71
N ARG A 690 8.77 22.36 10.88
CA ARG A 690 7.99 21.13 11.19
C ARG A 690 6.56 21.12 10.64
N TYR A 691 6.00 22.29 10.33
CA TYR A 691 4.62 22.46 9.88
C TYR A 691 4.54 23.34 8.65
N TYR A 692 3.40 23.28 7.97
CA TYR A 692 3.11 23.97 6.72
C TYR A 692 4.22 23.77 5.68
N ARG A 693 4.85 22.59 5.66
CA ARG A 693 6.07 22.32 4.88
C ARG A 693 5.88 22.50 3.38
N PHE A 694 4.65 22.34 2.90
CA PHE A 694 4.26 22.59 1.52
C PHE A 694 4.32 24.09 1.12
N ALA A 695 4.36 24.99 2.11
CA ALA A 695 4.30 26.44 1.97
C ALA A 695 5.39 27.18 2.79
N ASN A 696 6.16 26.49 3.61
CA ASN A 696 7.19 27.04 4.47
C ASN A 696 8.49 27.21 3.68
N GLN A 697 8.93 28.46 3.50
CA GLN A 697 10.06 28.77 2.63
C GLN A 697 11.35 28.07 3.07
N GLU A 698 11.66 28.09 4.35
CA GLU A 698 12.89 27.47 4.89
C GLU A 698 12.85 25.95 4.76
N TYR A 699 11.68 25.32 4.92
CA TYR A 699 11.53 23.89 4.63
C TYR A 699 11.78 23.58 3.15
N LEU A 700 11.21 24.38 2.24
CA LEU A 700 11.34 24.17 0.80
C LEU A 700 12.82 24.29 0.36
N GLU A 701 13.55 25.25 0.92
CA GLU A 701 15.00 25.40 0.71
C GLU A 701 15.78 24.21 1.26
N PHE A 702 15.51 23.79 2.51
CA PHE A 702 16.08 22.58 3.10
C PHE A 702 15.82 21.33 2.25
N ALA A 703 14.59 21.16 1.77
CA ALA A 703 14.17 20.03 0.96
C ALA A 703 14.90 19.98 -0.39
N VAL A 704 15.28 21.12 -0.96
CA VAL A 704 16.17 21.18 -2.14
C VAL A 704 17.61 20.81 -1.77
N GLU A 705 18.13 21.35 -0.67
CA GLU A 705 19.50 21.09 -0.21
C GLU A 705 19.76 19.58 -0.05
N VAL A 706 18.81 18.86 0.54
CA VAL A 706 18.90 17.41 0.80
C VAL A 706 18.34 16.55 -0.34
N GLY A 707 17.86 17.18 -1.43
CA GLY A 707 17.42 16.52 -2.66
C GLY A 707 16.09 15.75 -2.56
N TYR A 708 15.18 16.21 -1.69
CA TYR A 708 13.79 15.80 -1.68
C TYR A 708 12.99 16.52 -2.76
N LEU A 709 13.34 17.77 -3.08
CA LEU A 709 12.76 18.57 -4.14
C LEU A 709 13.83 19.01 -5.12
N SER A 710 13.43 19.25 -6.37
CA SER A 710 14.30 19.85 -7.38
C SER A 710 14.35 21.38 -7.27
N LYS A 711 13.27 22.00 -6.75
CA LYS A 711 13.10 23.44 -6.59
C LYS A 711 12.32 23.77 -5.33
N ALA A 712 12.59 24.95 -4.76
CA ALA A 712 11.91 25.48 -3.59
C ALA A 712 10.65 26.25 -4.04
N GLU A 713 9.66 25.51 -4.52
CA GLU A 713 8.37 26.05 -4.99
C GLU A 713 7.24 25.55 -4.07
N PRO A 714 6.21 26.38 -3.80
CA PRO A 714 5.08 25.95 -2.97
C PRO A 714 4.29 24.85 -3.67
N MET A 715 3.65 24.00 -2.88
CA MET A 715 2.79 22.93 -3.38
C MET A 715 1.34 23.27 -3.06
N MET A 716 0.61 23.68 -4.09
CA MET A 716 -0.81 23.99 -3.99
C MET A 716 -1.64 22.71 -3.91
N MET A 717 -2.59 22.66 -2.97
CA MET A 717 -3.54 21.55 -2.88
C MET A 717 -4.64 21.70 -3.94
N GLU A 718 -4.93 20.62 -4.65
CA GLU A 718 -5.87 20.61 -5.77
C GLU A 718 -7.23 20.01 -5.35
N LEU A 719 -8.15 20.85 -4.87
CA LEU A 719 -9.52 20.42 -4.57
C LEU A 719 -10.25 19.99 -5.84
N TYR A 720 -10.04 20.77 -6.90
CA TYR A 720 -10.42 20.47 -8.27
C TYR A 720 -9.19 20.00 -9.05
N SER A 721 -9.19 18.75 -9.50
CA SER A 721 -8.02 18.15 -10.18
C SER A 721 -8.10 18.34 -11.69
N GLU A 722 -7.27 19.24 -12.23
CA GLU A 722 -7.15 19.46 -13.67
C GLU A 722 -6.66 18.21 -14.42
N PRO A 723 -5.72 17.39 -13.90
CA PRO A 723 -5.36 16.11 -14.50
C PRO A 723 -6.57 15.21 -14.77
N LEU A 724 -7.49 15.07 -13.80
CA LEU A 724 -8.69 14.27 -13.99
C LEU A 724 -9.58 14.85 -15.09
N GLN A 725 -9.77 16.17 -15.11
CA GLN A 725 -10.56 16.81 -16.15
C GLN A 725 -9.99 16.58 -17.56
N ARG A 726 -8.66 16.56 -17.74
CA ARG A 726 -8.04 16.26 -19.04
C ARG A 726 -8.39 14.85 -19.53
N PHE A 727 -8.31 13.85 -18.65
CA PHE A 727 -8.77 12.49 -18.97
C PHE A 727 -10.27 12.44 -19.26
N ARG A 728 -11.09 13.17 -18.50
CA ARG A 728 -12.53 13.28 -18.74
C ARG A 728 -12.85 13.85 -20.12
N LEU A 729 -12.19 14.95 -20.50
CA LEU A 729 -12.30 15.57 -21.82
C LEU A 729 -11.89 14.61 -22.95
N ALA A 730 -10.87 13.76 -22.71
CA ALA A 730 -10.47 12.74 -23.67
C ALA A 730 -11.57 11.69 -23.89
N GLY A 731 -12.22 11.24 -22.80
CA GLY A 731 -13.39 10.35 -22.88
C GLY A 731 -14.57 10.98 -23.63
N MET A 732 -14.81 12.27 -23.41
CA MET A 732 -15.85 13.05 -24.11
C MET A 732 -15.50 13.28 -25.59
N GLY A 733 -14.26 13.03 -26.01
CA GLY A 733 -13.79 13.26 -27.37
C GLY A 733 -13.41 14.72 -27.66
N LEU A 734 -13.33 15.56 -26.62
CA LEU A 734 -13.09 17.00 -26.70
C LEU A 734 -11.62 17.39 -26.49
N TYR A 735 -10.77 16.46 -26.06
CA TYR A 735 -9.35 16.72 -25.83
C TYR A 735 -8.55 16.82 -27.14
N ASP A 736 -7.60 17.76 -27.22
CA ASP A 736 -6.75 17.96 -28.41
C ASP A 736 -5.70 16.85 -28.60
N GLY A 737 -5.34 16.14 -27.54
CA GLY A 737 -4.33 15.08 -27.54
C GLY A 737 -4.88 13.67 -27.81
N PRO A 738 -4.19 12.62 -27.31
CA PRO A 738 -4.66 11.23 -27.42
C PRO A 738 -6.06 11.05 -26.84
N ARG A 739 -6.88 10.25 -27.52
CA ARG A 739 -8.26 9.93 -27.12
C ARG A 739 -8.52 8.43 -27.30
N PRO A 740 -9.31 7.80 -26.43
CA PRO A 740 -9.72 6.42 -26.64
C PRO A 740 -10.74 6.32 -27.77
N GLU A 741 -10.58 5.33 -28.65
CA GLU A 741 -11.55 5.02 -29.70
C GLU A 741 -12.67 4.09 -29.19
N ASP A 742 -12.34 3.21 -28.25
CA ASP A 742 -13.27 2.24 -27.66
C ASP A 742 -14.38 2.96 -26.85
N PRO A 743 -15.66 2.73 -27.15
CA PRO A 743 -16.78 3.37 -26.45
C PRO A 743 -16.79 3.13 -24.93
N ALA A 744 -16.35 1.96 -24.47
CA ALA A 744 -16.34 1.61 -23.06
C ALA A 744 -15.22 2.36 -22.31
N ASP A 745 -14.07 2.60 -22.95
CA ASP A 745 -13.02 3.47 -22.40
C ASP A 745 -13.50 4.92 -22.33
N ARG A 746 -14.18 5.41 -23.38
CA ARG A 746 -14.76 6.76 -23.42
C ARG A 746 -15.75 6.99 -22.28
N GLU A 747 -16.67 6.04 -22.07
CA GLU A 747 -17.65 6.11 -20.99
C GLU A 747 -16.97 6.14 -19.62
N ARG A 748 -15.99 5.26 -19.38
CA ARG A 748 -15.28 5.19 -18.09
C ARG A 748 -14.57 6.47 -17.75
N LEU A 749 -13.83 7.04 -18.70
CA LEU A 749 -13.16 8.32 -18.48
C LEU A 749 -14.19 9.43 -18.20
N THR A 750 -15.26 9.49 -18.98
CA THR A 750 -16.30 10.53 -18.84
C THR A 750 -17.01 10.45 -17.48
N ARG A 751 -17.27 9.23 -17.00
CA ARG A 751 -18.04 8.95 -15.77
C ARG A 751 -17.22 9.05 -14.50
N TYR A 752 -15.98 8.52 -14.49
CA TYR A 752 -15.22 8.33 -13.25
C TYR A 752 -14.16 9.41 -12.98
N PHE A 753 -13.71 10.14 -13.99
CA PHE A 753 -12.68 11.19 -13.86
C PHE A 753 -13.26 12.57 -13.52
N ASP A 754 -14.25 12.62 -12.63
CA ASP A 754 -14.75 13.90 -12.15
C ASP A 754 -13.63 14.65 -11.38
N PRO A 755 -13.37 15.92 -11.72
CA PRO A 755 -12.31 16.70 -11.10
C PRO A 755 -12.60 17.01 -9.63
N LEU A 756 -13.86 16.97 -9.19
CA LEU A 756 -14.24 17.03 -7.79
C LEU A 756 -14.55 15.62 -7.26
N PRO A 757 -14.18 15.29 -6.01
CA PRO A 757 -14.58 14.04 -5.38
C PRO A 757 -16.09 13.78 -5.48
N PHE A 758 -16.46 12.52 -5.66
CA PHE A 758 -17.87 12.12 -5.68
C PHE A 758 -18.00 10.68 -5.23
N TRP A 759 -19.22 10.26 -4.92
CA TRP A 759 -19.51 8.88 -4.58
C TRP A 759 -20.30 8.20 -5.69
N TYR A 760 -19.99 6.94 -5.93
CA TYR A 760 -20.78 6.03 -6.73
C TYR A 760 -20.76 4.66 -6.07
N GLU A 761 -21.82 3.90 -6.26
CA GLU A 761 -21.91 2.53 -5.77
C GLU A 761 -20.75 1.68 -6.32
N PRO A 762 -20.09 0.82 -5.53
CA PRO A 762 -19.01 -0.01 -6.03
C PRO A 762 -19.41 -0.90 -7.23
N LEU A 763 -18.47 -1.16 -8.15
CA LEU A 763 -18.75 -1.67 -9.50
C LEU A 763 -19.30 -3.10 -9.49
N GLU A 764 -18.80 -3.97 -8.61
CA GLU A 764 -19.37 -5.32 -8.47
C GLU A 764 -20.80 -5.24 -7.92
N GLN A 765 -21.07 -4.31 -7.00
CA GLN A 765 -22.37 -4.13 -6.37
C GLN A 765 -23.44 -3.67 -7.36
N GLN A 766 -23.06 -2.84 -8.35
CA GLN A 766 -23.95 -2.45 -9.46
C GLN A 766 -24.37 -3.64 -10.36
N ARG A 767 -23.66 -4.78 -10.28
CA ARG A 767 -23.81 -5.92 -11.21
C ARG A 767 -24.38 -7.18 -10.55
N VAL A 768 -24.69 -7.12 -9.26
CA VAL A 768 -25.25 -8.25 -8.51
C VAL A 768 -26.56 -7.85 -7.84
N SER A 769 -27.49 -8.79 -7.73
CA SER A 769 -28.78 -8.55 -7.08
C SER A 769 -28.60 -8.38 -5.57
N GLU A 770 -29.08 -7.26 -5.02
CA GLU A 770 -29.10 -7.04 -3.58
C GLU A 770 -30.06 -8.01 -2.85
N GLU A 771 -31.09 -8.49 -3.55
CA GLU A 771 -32.04 -9.48 -3.02
C GLU A 771 -31.41 -10.87 -2.95
N ASP A 772 -30.64 -11.25 -3.99
CA ASP A 772 -29.99 -12.56 -4.05
C ASP A 772 -28.74 -12.62 -3.17
N TYR A 773 -28.02 -11.51 -3.02
CA TYR A 773 -26.77 -11.40 -2.25
C TYR A 773 -26.85 -10.25 -1.23
N PRO A 774 -27.63 -10.40 -0.15
CA PRO A 774 -27.97 -9.28 0.74
C PRO A 774 -26.84 -8.84 1.68
N PHE A 775 -25.76 -9.60 1.81
CA PHE A 775 -24.67 -9.29 2.75
C PHE A 775 -23.42 -8.76 2.04
N PHE A 776 -22.80 -7.74 2.62
CA PHE A 776 -21.42 -7.38 2.30
C PHE A 776 -20.46 -8.38 2.98
N ALA A 777 -19.38 -8.75 2.30
CA ALA A 777 -18.38 -9.67 2.83
C ALA A 777 -16.97 -9.06 2.77
N ILE A 778 -16.35 -8.88 3.94
CA ILE A 778 -15.01 -8.27 4.03
C ILE A 778 -14.02 -9.16 4.78
N ASN A 779 -12.72 -8.98 4.51
CA ASN A 779 -11.68 -9.59 5.32
C ASN A 779 -11.02 -8.55 6.23
N GLN A 780 -10.70 -8.97 7.45
CA GLN A 780 -9.81 -8.22 8.33
C GLN A 780 -8.48 -8.95 8.47
N ARG A 781 -7.40 -8.22 8.74
CA ARG A 781 -6.09 -8.84 8.95
C ARG A 781 -5.84 -9.06 10.45
N PRO A 782 -5.49 -10.28 10.87
CA PRO A 782 -5.25 -10.59 12.27
C PRO A 782 -4.03 -9.82 12.81
N MET A 783 -4.13 -9.29 14.03
CA MET A 783 -3.05 -8.53 14.67
C MET A 783 -1.76 -9.33 14.91
N MET A 784 -1.87 -10.65 14.98
CA MET A 784 -0.80 -11.59 15.32
C MET A 784 -0.22 -12.34 14.12
N MET A 785 -0.69 -12.10 12.88
CA MET A 785 -0.09 -12.68 11.67
C MET A 785 -0.01 -11.63 10.57
N TYR A 786 0.99 -11.75 9.69
CA TYR A 786 1.11 -10.88 8.53
C TYR A 786 0.83 -11.65 7.24
N HIS A 787 -0.38 -11.45 6.70
CA HIS A 787 -0.90 -12.20 5.55
C HIS A 787 -0.73 -13.72 5.74
N SER A 788 -0.32 -14.44 4.70
CA SER A 788 -0.04 -15.87 4.78
C SER A 788 1.34 -16.20 5.35
N TRP A 789 2.20 -15.21 5.55
CA TRP A 789 3.65 -15.41 5.71
C TRP A 789 4.04 -15.98 7.07
N ASP A 790 3.26 -15.67 8.10
CA ASP A 790 3.52 -16.11 9.48
C ASP A 790 2.79 -17.40 9.84
N SER A 791 2.11 -18.05 8.89
CA SER A 791 1.37 -19.29 9.15
C SER A 791 2.25 -20.50 9.40
N GLN A 792 3.56 -20.41 9.15
CA GLN A 792 4.54 -21.42 9.56
C GLN A 792 5.01 -21.23 11.02
N ASN A 793 4.69 -20.09 11.66
CA ASN A 793 5.25 -19.71 12.94
C ASN A 793 4.50 -20.40 14.10
N ALA A 794 5.14 -21.40 14.72
CA ALA A 794 4.52 -22.21 15.77
C ALA A 794 3.96 -21.42 16.97
N TRP A 795 4.58 -20.31 17.40
CA TRP A 795 4.03 -19.51 18.53
C TRP A 795 2.79 -18.71 18.13
N LEU A 796 2.78 -18.12 16.93
CA LEU A 796 1.63 -17.33 16.48
C LEU A 796 0.42 -18.23 16.20
N ARG A 797 0.66 -19.45 15.73
CA ARG A 797 -0.38 -20.48 15.52
C ARG A 797 -1.07 -20.91 16.82
N GLN A 798 -0.37 -20.89 17.95
CA GLN A 798 -1.00 -21.16 19.26
C GLN A 798 -2.04 -20.11 19.63
N ILE A 799 -1.93 -18.89 19.10
CA ILE A 799 -2.92 -17.83 19.28
C ILE A 799 -4.09 -18.04 18.32
N ILE A 800 -3.81 -18.29 17.04
CA ILE A 800 -4.83 -18.52 16.01
C ILE A 800 -4.31 -19.46 14.92
N ALA A 801 -4.94 -20.62 14.76
CA ALA A 801 -4.70 -21.57 13.67
C ALA A 801 -5.95 -21.81 12.82
N GLN A 802 -7.08 -21.19 13.19
CA GLN A 802 -8.36 -21.31 12.50
C GLN A 802 -9.13 -19.99 12.51
N ASN A 803 -10.04 -19.84 11.56
CA ASN A 803 -10.94 -18.68 11.46
C ASN A 803 -12.40 -19.13 11.29
N VAL A 804 -13.31 -18.25 11.68
CA VAL A 804 -14.76 -18.39 11.52
C VAL A 804 -15.30 -17.20 10.72
N LEU A 805 -16.51 -17.32 10.21
CA LEU A 805 -17.24 -16.18 9.65
C LEU A 805 -17.98 -15.46 10.78
N TYR A 806 -17.64 -14.22 11.04
CA TYR A 806 -18.35 -13.40 12.02
C TYR A 806 -19.58 -12.76 11.39
N MET A 807 -20.69 -12.82 12.12
CA MET A 807 -21.99 -12.27 11.70
C MET A 807 -22.65 -11.55 12.87
N ASN A 808 -23.41 -10.50 12.59
CA ASN A 808 -24.21 -9.85 13.61
C ASN A 808 -25.21 -10.83 14.25
N ARG A 809 -25.28 -10.87 15.59
CA ARG A 809 -26.12 -11.83 16.32
C ARG A 809 -27.60 -11.69 16.00
N ARG A 810 -28.13 -10.46 16.05
CA ARG A 810 -29.54 -10.18 15.77
C ARG A 810 -29.92 -10.65 14.37
N ARG A 811 -29.05 -10.38 13.40
CA ARG A 811 -29.27 -10.79 12.01
C ARG A 811 -29.19 -12.31 11.83
N GLY A 812 -28.21 -12.97 12.44
CA GLY A 812 -28.09 -14.44 12.42
C GLY A 812 -29.32 -15.13 13.01
N GLN A 813 -29.80 -14.65 14.17
CA GLN A 813 -31.01 -15.18 14.81
C GLN A 813 -32.26 -15.02 13.94
N HIS A 814 -32.42 -13.87 13.28
CA HIS A 814 -33.52 -13.63 12.36
C HIS A 814 -33.52 -14.61 11.17
N LEU A 815 -32.34 -15.03 10.72
CA LEU A 815 -32.17 -16.00 9.63
C LEU A 815 -32.20 -17.47 10.09
N GLY A 816 -32.42 -17.73 11.39
CA GLY A 816 -32.38 -19.09 11.93
C GLY A 816 -30.99 -19.72 11.91
N ILE A 817 -29.94 -18.90 11.89
CA ILE A 817 -28.54 -19.35 11.96
C ILE A 817 -28.12 -19.39 13.43
N GLU A 818 -27.78 -20.58 13.92
CA GLU A 818 -27.32 -20.77 15.30
C GLU A 818 -25.85 -20.41 15.47
N ASP A 819 -25.45 -19.98 16.67
CA ASP A 819 -24.05 -19.70 16.96
C ASP A 819 -23.20 -20.97 16.79
N LYS A 820 -22.06 -20.86 16.09
CA LYS A 820 -21.15 -21.98 15.77
C LYS A 820 -21.74 -23.04 14.83
N SER A 821 -22.85 -22.76 14.15
CA SER A 821 -23.37 -23.67 13.12
C SER A 821 -22.54 -23.62 11.84
N TRP A 822 -22.69 -24.63 11.00
CA TRP A 822 -22.14 -24.62 9.65
C TRP A 822 -23.09 -23.92 8.68
N VAL A 823 -22.54 -23.08 7.82
CA VAL A 823 -23.28 -22.34 6.81
C VAL A 823 -22.57 -22.44 5.46
N TRP A 824 -23.37 -22.33 4.39
CA TRP A 824 -22.87 -22.02 3.06
C TRP A 824 -22.88 -20.50 2.88
N VAL A 825 -21.78 -19.99 2.33
CA VAL A 825 -21.64 -18.60 1.88
C VAL A 825 -21.39 -18.64 0.39
N GLU A 826 -22.16 -17.89 -0.38
CA GLU A 826 -22.13 -17.95 -1.83
C GLU A 826 -22.19 -16.55 -2.42
N SER A 827 -21.33 -16.28 -3.40
CA SER A 827 -21.32 -15.09 -4.25
C SER A 827 -21.66 -15.49 -5.69
N HIS A 828 -21.75 -14.50 -6.58
CA HIS A 828 -21.91 -14.72 -8.01
C HIS A 828 -20.77 -15.59 -8.63
N ASN A 829 -19.61 -15.68 -7.98
CA ASN A 829 -18.41 -16.37 -8.50
C ASN A 829 -18.21 -17.77 -7.89
N GLY A 830 -18.68 -18.03 -6.67
CA GLY A 830 -18.43 -19.31 -6.02
C GLY A 830 -19.11 -19.45 -4.66
N LYS A 831 -18.83 -20.57 -3.99
CA LYS A 831 -19.31 -20.82 -2.62
C LYS A 831 -18.22 -21.33 -1.70
N ILE A 832 -18.42 -21.21 -0.40
CA ILE A 832 -17.59 -21.79 0.66
C ILE A 832 -18.51 -22.35 1.74
N ARG A 833 -18.04 -23.39 2.45
CA ARG A 833 -18.71 -23.86 3.67
C ARG A 833 -17.84 -23.56 4.87
N VAL A 834 -18.40 -22.89 5.85
CA VAL A 834 -17.67 -22.32 6.99
C VAL A 834 -18.47 -22.45 8.27
N GLN A 835 -17.79 -22.38 9.41
CA GLN A 835 -18.45 -22.20 10.70
C GLN A 835 -18.70 -20.71 10.95
N VAL A 836 -19.90 -20.36 11.40
CA VAL A 836 -20.29 -18.98 11.72
C VAL A 836 -20.16 -18.71 13.22
N GLN A 837 -19.76 -17.50 13.60
CA GLN A 837 -19.80 -17.02 14.97
C GLN A 837 -20.61 -15.73 15.06
N LEU A 838 -21.63 -15.74 15.90
CA LEU A 838 -22.52 -14.60 16.11
C LEU A 838 -21.90 -13.62 17.12
N ILE A 839 -21.84 -12.33 16.77
CA ILE A 839 -21.27 -11.26 17.60
C ILE A 839 -22.12 -9.98 17.53
N GLU A 840 -22.01 -9.09 18.52
CA GLU A 840 -22.65 -7.76 18.48
C GLU A 840 -21.83 -6.72 17.70
N GLY A 841 -20.49 -6.86 17.74
CA GLY A 841 -19.54 -5.91 17.15
C GLY A 841 -19.39 -6.03 15.63
N CYS A 842 -20.51 -6.19 14.91
CA CYS A 842 -20.57 -6.33 13.46
C CYS A 842 -21.77 -5.54 12.92
N GLN A 843 -21.57 -4.75 11.88
CA GLN A 843 -22.65 -4.09 11.14
C GLN A 843 -23.64 -5.16 10.62
N GLU A 844 -24.94 -4.88 10.72
CA GLU A 844 -25.99 -5.91 10.57
C GLU A 844 -26.06 -6.56 9.18
N ASP A 845 -25.65 -5.84 8.13
CA ASP A 845 -25.66 -6.29 6.73
C ASP A 845 -24.27 -6.78 6.28
N THR A 846 -23.32 -6.93 7.20
CA THR A 846 -21.94 -7.31 6.89
C THR A 846 -21.58 -8.63 7.57
N VAL A 847 -20.81 -9.46 6.87
CA VAL A 847 -20.04 -10.55 7.47
C VAL A 847 -18.56 -10.36 7.22
N TRP A 848 -17.75 -10.87 8.14
CA TRP A 848 -16.30 -10.74 8.00
C TRP A 848 -15.52 -11.91 8.58
N THR A 849 -14.27 -12.07 8.17
CA THR A 849 -13.36 -13.09 8.72
C THR A 849 -11.91 -12.61 8.75
N TRP A 850 -11.05 -13.32 9.49
CA TRP A 850 -9.61 -13.13 9.46
C TRP A 850 -9.03 -13.63 8.13
N ASN A 851 -8.26 -12.77 7.47
CA ASN A 851 -7.63 -13.05 6.19
C ASN A 851 -6.47 -14.05 6.34
N ALA A 852 -6.24 -14.84 5.28
CA ALA A 852 -5.05 -15.67 5.07
C ALA A 852 -4.80 -16.86 6.01
N ILE A 853 -5.72 -17.19 6.94
CA ILE A 853 -5.51 -18.30 7.89
C ILE A 853 -5.54 -19.66 7.18
N GLY A 854 -6.56 -19.90 6.34
CA GLY A 854 -6.71 -21.16 5.60
C GLY A 854 -5.53 -21.48 4.68
N LYS A 855 -5.06 -22.74 4.69
CA LYS A 855 -3.91 -23.26 3.93
C LYS A 855 -4.23 -24.51 3.13
N GLN A 856 -3.45 -24.73 2.09
CA GLN A 856 -3.43 -26.02 1.44
C GLN A 856 -2.76 -27.04 2.37
N PRO A 857 -3.31 -28.27 2.52
CA PRO A 857 -2.67 -29.32 3.32
C PRO A 857 -1.20 -29.54 2.89
N GLY A 858 -0.27 -29.59 3.85
CA GLY A 858 1.16 -29.77 3.60
C GLY A 858 1.95 -28.50 3.22
N ALA A 859 1.29 -27.36 3.00
CA ALA A 859 1.97 -26.09 2.76
C ALA A 859 2.63 -25.55 4.03
N TRP A 860 3.61 -24.65 3.90
CA TRP A 860 4.20 -23.92 5.02
C TRP A 860 4.84 -24.81 6.10
N GLY A 861 5.30 -26.02 5.72
CA GLY A 861 5.89 -26.99 6.65
C GLY A 861 4.90 -27.51 7.71
N LEU A 862 3.60 -27.44 7.42
CA LEU A 862 2.54 -27.91 8.29
C LEU A 862 2.15 -29.36 7.97
N LEU A 863 1.65 -30.07 8.98
CA LEU A 863 1.03 -31.38 8.77
C LEU A 863 -0.24 -31.25 7.91
N PRO A 864 -0.56 -32.25 7.06
CA PRO A 864 -1.77 -32.22 6.23
C PRO A 864 -3.08 -32.01 7.01
N GLU A 865 -3.14 -32.52 8.24
CA GLU A 865 -4.28 -32.45 9.14
C GLU A 865 -4.30 -31.19 10.03
N ALA A 866 -3.34 -30.28 9.87
CA ALA A 866 -3.27 -29.05 10.66
C ALA A 866 -4.60 -28.25 10.60
N PRO A 867 -5.00 -27.54 11.68
CA PRO A 867 -6.25 -26.78 11.71
C PRO A 867 -6.38 -25.77 10.57
N GLU A 868 -5.27 -25.20 10.12
CA GLU A 868 -5.22 -24.28 8.98
C GLU A 868 -5.72 -24.93 7.67
N ALA A 869 -5.61 -26.26 7.55
CA ALA A 869 -6.04 -27.00 6.36
C ALA A 869 -7.43 -27.65 6.52
N THR A 870 -7.86 -27.94 7.75
CA THR A 870 -9.06 -28.74 8.05
C THR A 870 -10.22 -27.93 8.64
N HIS A 871 -9.93 -26.81 9.31
CA HIS A 871 -10.91 -25.98 10.03
C HIS A 871 -10.92 -24.52 9.57
N ALA A 872 -9.84 -24.06 8.94
CA ALA A 872 -9.72 -22.70 8.44
C ALA A 872 -10.06 -22.58 6.94
N PHE A 873 -10.41 -21.39 6.49
CA PHE A 873 -10.83 -21.14 5.11
C PHE A 873 -10.31 -19.81 4.56
N LEU A 874 -10.40 -19.64 3.23
CA LEU A 874 -10.17 -18.38 2.54
C LEU A 874 -11.48 -17.85 1.93
N MET A 875 -11.78 -16.58 2.18
CA MET A 875 -12.90 -15.89 1.53
C MET A 875 -12.61 -15.58 0.06
N ASN A 876 -11.33 -15.57 -0.35
CA ASN A 876 -10.87 -15.37 -1.72
C ASN A 876 -11.56 -16.31 -2.73
N HIS A 877 -12.03 -17.49 -2.32
CA HIS A 877 -12.79 -18.38 -3.22
C HIS A 877 -14.11 -17.78 -3.72
N LEU A 878 -14.61 -16.71 -3.08
CA LEU A 878 -15.82 -16.00 -3.47
C LEU A 878 -15.55 -14.76 -4.34
N ILE A 879 -14.30 -14.31 -4.45
CA ILE A 879 -13.95 -13.07 -5.14
C ILE A 879 -13.43 -13.40 -6.54
N SER A 880 -13.79 -12.58 -7.53
CA SER A 880 -13.27 -12.64 -8.90
C SER A 880 -12.37 -11.43 -9.18
N GLU A 881 -11.25 -11.64 -9.88
CA GLU A 881 -10.42 -10.54 -10.40
C GLU A 881 -11.07 -9.78 -11.58
N LEU A 882 -12.19 -10.30 -12.11
CA LEU A 882 -12.98 -9.71 -13.19
C LEU A 882 -14.39 -9.39 -12.67
N LEU A 883 -14.99 -8.29 -13.15
CA LEU A 883 -16.39 -7.97 -12.84
C LEU A 883 -17.35 -9.05 -13.37
N PRO A 884 -18.55 -9.21 -12.78
CA PRO A 884 -19.60 -10.03 -13.37
C PRO A 884 -19.87 -9.63 -14.82
N GLU A 885 -19.99 -10.63 -15.70
CA GLU A 885 -20.29 -10.44 -17.11
C GLU A 885 -21.68 -9.83 -17.30
N MET A 886 -21.79 -8.89 -18.24
CA MET A 886 -23.05 -8.32 -18.71
C MET A 886 -23.12 -8.45 -20.23
N GLU A 887 -24.26 -8.90 -20.75
CA GLU A 887 -24.43 -9.18 -22.17
C GLU A 887 -24.20 -7.92 -23.01
N GLY A 888 -23.30 -8.02 -23.99
CA GLY A 888 -22.94 -6.88 -24.86
C GLY A 888 -21.92 -5.90 -24.28
N GLU A 889 -21.43 -6.12 -23.04
CA GLU A 889 -20.40 -5.29 -22.42
C GLU A 889 -19.01 -5.92 -22.49
N ARG A 890 -17.98 -5.06 -22.52
CA ARG A 890 -16.57 -5.48 -22.36
C ARG A 890 -16.32 -5.95 -20.92
N LEU A 891 -15.60 -7.06 -20.78
CA LEU A 891 -15.21 -7.57 -19.47
C LEU A 891 -14.05 -6.76 -18.88
N PHE A 892 -14.22 -6.27 -17.66
CA PHE A 892 -13.28 -5.40 -16.96
C PHE A 892 -12.68 -6.07 -15.73
N ALA A 893 -11.51 -5.61 -15.30
CA ALA A 893 -10.98 -5.96 -13.99
C ALA A 893 -11.94 -5.52 -12.87
N ASN A 894 -12.08 -6.33 -11.82
CA ASN A 894 -12.77 -5.97 -10.59
C ASN A 894 -11.90 -5.04 -9.76
N ALA A 895 -11.81 -3.79 -10.22
CA ALA A 895 -10.85 -2.80 -9.72
C ALA A 895 -11.39 -1.37 -9.85
N ASP A 896 -10.77 -0.45 -9.11
CA ASP A 896 -11.02 0.98 -9.23
C ASP A 896 -10.68 1.46 -10.66
N PRO A 897 -11.60 2.17 -11.33
CA PRO A 897 -11.46 2.49 -12.75
C PRO A 897 -10.42 3.57 -13.05
N MET A 898 -9.91 4.26 -12.03
CA MET A 898 -8.86 5.25 -12.19
C MET A 898 -7.50 4.63 -11.86
N THR A 899 -7.38 3.94 -10.73
CA THR A 899 -6.07 3.47 -10.23
C THR A 899 -5.78 2.01 -10.54
N GLY A 900 -6.77 1.24 -10.99
CA GLY A 900 -6.66 -0.20 -11.13
C GLY A 900 -6.52 -0.93 -9.79
N GLN A 901 -6.86 -0.32 -8.65
CA GLN A 901 -6.81 -1.03 -7.37
C GLN A 901 -7.83 -2.18 -7.32
N ALA A 902 -7.38 -3.40 -7.01
CA ALA A 902 -8.24 -4.54 -6.75
C ALA A 902 -9.33 -4.23 -5.69
N ALA A 903 -10.57 -4.49 -6.06
CA ALA A 903 -11.75 -4.25 -5.23
C ALA A 903 -12.09 -5.50 -4.40
N TRP A 904 -11.39 -5.71 -3.29
CA TRP A 904 -11.59 -6.87 -2.42
C TRP A 904 -12.90 -6.84 -1.63
N TYR A 905 -13.44 -5.65 -1.38
CA TYR A 905 -14.51 -5.42 -0.41
C TYR A 905 -15.84 -5.04 -1.06
N ASP A 906 -15.90 -5.05 -2.40
CA ASP A 906 -17.17 -4.88 -3.13
C ASP A 906 -18.03 -6.14 -3.08
N LEU A 907 -17.44 -7.27 -2.65
CA LEU A 907 -18.04 -8.59 -2.59
C LEU A 907 -19.37 -8.59 -1.82
N ARG A 908 -20.41 -9.10 -2.49
CA ARG A 908 -21.69 -9.45 -1.87
C ARG A 908 -21.93 -10.95 -1.86
N VAL A 909 -22.60 -11.41 -0.81
CA VAL A 909 -22.86 -12.84 -0.57
C VAL A 909 -24.28 -13.09 -0.04
N LYS A 910 -24.74 -14.33 -0.23
CA LYS A 910 -25.84 -14.92 0.53
C LYS A 910 -25.31 -15.96 1.49
N ILE A 911 -26.03 -16.15 2.59
CA ILE A 911 -25.65 -17.04 3.68
C ILE A 911 -26.87 -17.87 4.06
N TYR A 912 -26.69 -19.19 4.14
CA TYR A 912 -27.75 -20.12 4.51
C TYR A 912 -27.19 -21.31 5.31
N PRO A 913 -27.99 -21.91 6.21
CA PRO A 913 -27.56 -23.09 6.97
C PRO A 913 -27.09 -24.23 6.07
N ALA A 914 -26.02 -24.91 6.47
CA ALA A 914 -25.63 -26.17 5.85
C ALA A 914 -26.62 -27.28 6.22
N ALA A 915 -26.77 -28.30 5.37
CA ALA A 915 -27.69 -29.40 5.66
C ALA A 915 -27.22 -30.21 6.88
N PRO A 916 -28.13 -30.91 7.61
CA PRO A 916 -27.72 -31.78 8.72
C PRO A 916 -26.63 -32.77 8.30
N GLY A 917 -25.52 -32.79 9.04
CA GLY A 917 -24.34 -33.63 8.75
C GLY A 917 -23.32 -33.02 7.77
N GLU A 918 -23.63 -31.90 7.12
CA GLU A 918 -22.65 -31.16 6.31
C GLU A 918 -21.71 -30.33 7.19
N THR A 919 -20.58 -30.92 7.57
CA THR A 919 -19.55 -30.29 8.41
C THR A 919 -18.19 -30.20 7.72
N GLY A 920 -17.32 -29.29 8.16
CA GLY A 920 -15.95 -29.14 7.66
C GLY A 920 -15.84 -28.07 6.56
N VAL A 921 -14.67 -27.45 6.43
CA VAL A 921 -14.47 -26.37 5.46
C VAL A 921 -14.52 -26.85 4.01
N TRP A 922 -14.95 -25.96 3.12
CA TRP A 922 -14.94 -26.20 1.67
C TRP A 922 -14.58 -24.90 0.92
N PRO A 923 -13.81 -24.94 -0.18
CA PRO A 923 -13.24 -26.11 -0.87
C PRO A 923 -12.02 -26.74 -0.18
N ILE A 924 -11.73 -28.01 -0.53
CA ILE A 924 -10.55 -28.76 -0.08
C ILE A 924 -9.63 -29.00 -1.28
N PHE A 925 -8.32 -28.95 -1.06
CA PHE A 925 -7.29 -29.17 -2.08
C PHE A 925 -6.43 -30.39 -1.73
N PRO A 926 -5.83 -31.07 -2.72
CA PRO A 926 -4.88 -32.15 -2.47
C PRO A 926 -3.67 -31.69 -1.66
N THR A 927 -3.12 -32.58 -0.84
CA THR A 927 -1.91 -32.34 -0.05
C THR A 927 -0.71 -32.05 -0.95
N ILE A 928 0.10 -31.05 -0.59
CA ILE A 928 1.35 -30.72 -1.24
C ILE A 928 2.41 -31.80 -0.96
N GLN A 929 3.23 -32.12 -1.96
CA GLN A 929 4.40 -32.97 -1.77
C GLN A 929 5.52 -32.22 -1.02
N PRO A 930 6.24 -32.89 -0.10
CA PRO A 930 7.44 -32.33 0.51
C PRO A 930 8.52 -32.01 -0.54
N LEU A 931 9.29 -30.94 -0.31
CA LEU A 931 10.44 -30.64 -1.14
C LEU A 931 11.59 -31.64 -0.88
N PRO A 932 12.50 -31.83 -1.86
CA PRO A 932 13.72 -32.60 -1.64
C PRO A 932 14.49 -32.08 -0.43
N GLU A 933 14.91 -32.98 0.46
CA GLU A 933 15.69 -32.67 1.67
C GLU A 933 14.98 -31.70 2.65
N ALA A 934 13.66 -31.54 2.53
CA ALA A 934 12.87 -30.84 3.53
C ALA A 934 12.90 -31.62 4.86
N PRO A 935 12.98 -30.93 6.02
CA PRO A 935 12.81 -31.58 7.30
C PRO A 935 11.38 -32.14 7.41
N GLU A 936 11.23 -33.28 8.06
CA GLU A 936 9.90 -33.82 8.39
C GLU A 936 9.13 -32.81 9.25
N PRO A 937 7.85 -32.54 8.94
CA PRO A 937 6.99 -31.76 9.81
C PRO A 937 6.92 -32.40 11.20
N THR A 938 6.87 -31.57 12.24
CA THR A 938 6.81 -32.04 13.64
C THR A 938 5.53 -31.56 14.30
N ASP A 939 4.97 -32.40 15.17
CA ASP A 939 3.82 -32.03 16.00
C ASP A 939 4.17 -30.89 16.97
N ILE A 940 5.40 -30.90 17.48
CA ILE A 940 5.90 -29.95 18.48
C ILE A 940 7.27 -29.43 18.07
N LEU A 941 7.31 -28.17 17.67
CA LEU A 941 8.55 -27.43 17.44
C LEU A 941 8.99 -26.73 18.74
N ARG A 942 10.11 -27.16 19.32
CA ARG A 942 10.68 -26.58 20.54
C ARG A 942 11.90 -25.73 20.20
N HIS A 943 12.09 -24.64 20.93
CA HIS A 943 13.28 -23.80 20.88
C HIS A 943 13.88 -23.66 22.27
N HIS A 944 15.18 -23.90 22.40
CA HIS A 944 15.96 -23.71 23.62
C HIS A 944 17.42 -23.43 23.21
N THR A 945 18.12 -22.59 23.97
CA THR A 945 19.53 -22.25 23.76
C THR A 945 20.47 -23.04 24.67
N HIS A 946 19.92 -23.69 25.70
CA HIS A 946 20.56 -24.60 26.65
C HIS A 946 19.55 -25.68 27.09
N GLU A 947 20.01 -26.73 27.77
CA GLU A 947 19.11 -27.77 28.28
C GLU A 947 18.08 -27.19 29.26
N PRO A 948 16.77 -27.39 29.03
CA PRO A 948 15.76 -26.92 29.96
C PRO A 948 15.93 -27.56 31.34
N VAL A 949 15.91 -26.74 32.38
CA VAL A 949 15.95 -27.21 33.77
C VAL A 949 14.63 -27.91 34.09
N ASN A 950 14.64 -29.24 34.00
CA ASN A 950 13.53 -30.07 34.46
C ASN A 950 13.72 -30.38 35.95
N LEU A 951 13.34 -29.44 36.82
CA LEU A 951 13.11 -29.76 38.23
C LEU A 951 11.90 -30.71 38.27
N LYS A 952 12.15 -32.03 38.32
CA LYS A 952 11.11 -32.99 38.69
C LYS A 952 10.72 -32.65 40.13
N SER A 953 9.58 -31.98 40.30
CA SER A 953 8.96 -31.73 41.61
C SER A 953 8.51 -33.02 42.27
#